data_AF-A0A0J7L042-F1
#
_entry.id   AF-A0A0J7L042-F1
#
_cell.length_a   1.000
_cell.length_b   1.000
_cell.length_c   1.000
_cell.angle_alpha   90.00
_cell.angle_beta   90.00
_cell.angle_gamma   90.00
#
_symmetry.space_group_name_H-M   'P 1'
#
loop_
_entity.id
_entity.type
_entity.pdbx_description
1 polymer ?
#
loop_
_entity_poly.entity_id
_entity_poly.type
_entity_poly.pdbx_seq_one_letter_code
_entity_poly.pdbx_strand_id
1 'polypeptide(L)'
;MWLENYAILLSLCSFTLLHIHGQHLNNTVTWCTVSDGEQNKCKAFSRAIDREIGSFGFSYFSVHCKQAFNKEECMTMLDHEKAQITTLDAGEVFIAGRYHSLVPIMQEIYESGVNYQYAVAVIKKGSLPDVQSLLDLRRKKACFAGVGTLAGWVIPINTLMRYGGMEVIDCNNHVKSTIKYFGPSCAVNSLIDKYNPLGDNSDQLCSLCIGKVPGGKCTYQDPYSGYEGAFRCLVEAGEIAFLVHTTVQEMTSTTFDFSSVKKEQFELLCKDGTRRSVDEFRICNWGTVPSRAIVTSSATNFEVRRMYQRFLEKTVRILHKNKNDTTGFNRFDNNQRNYENRSGYNNRFGEGGFNREGVNNPNEYSTDNWDRNGYDRSFSGGGGGNGFNSWEKPAINDTFDYYNRDHTESTNIQPIEVFDLYESAPRYGMQHNLIFSDLARDFVQLAEKDQTYTGYLGRSIDHILGVRHCPVNRMTLCVTSDPEMEKCVKMKIALKAQLLKPELLCHRGHSQINCMQSIQSGIADVTVLDASDVYTAGLRFNLIPFISEVYNLGTPDYYVVAVAKEEDDNTDLTYLKNKYTCHTGINTAAGWVYPLAYLISNKWIRGYGCDSVRAAAEYFSKSCVPGALSTEYNIGVPYDNMCDLCHGVSYRYCRRDASEDYFGYTGAFRCLVEGGGDVSFVKHTTVAENTDGKRREFWARNTFTKDFELLCPDGTRRPTMDYENCNLGKVAANAVVTRGGYYGYNETQINAYINLFIYAQQFYGRKEQDEFSFSMYYSASPYSDLIFQDATQQLIVIPPEKREYSTYLGPDFLRARRIVDCNAGASALSYPLFATIVMIAFTFAFGR
;
A
#
# COMPACT_ATOMS: atom_id res chain seq x y z
N MET A 1 33.93 34.34 -60.82
CA MET A 1 34.07 32.86 -60.79
C MET A 1 35.04 32.29 -59.74
N TRP A 2 36.08 32.99 -59.25
CA TRP A 2 36.88 32.48 -58.10
C TRP A 2 36.70 33.29 -56.80
N LEU A 3 36.08 34.48 -56.85
CA LEU A 3 35.82 35.32 -55.68
C LEU A 3 34.47 35.03 -54.99
N GLU A 4 33.47 34.52 -55.71
CA GLU A 4 32.13 34.26 -55.16
C GLU A 4 32.11 33.06 -54.18
N ASN A 5 32.88 32.00 -54.47
CA ASN A 5 32.91 30.80 -53.62
C ASN A 5 33.49 31.06 -52.22
N TYR A 6 34.39 32.02 -52.06
CA TYR A 6 35.01 32.33 -50.76
C TYR A 6 34.04 33.03 -49.81
N ALA A 7 33.18 33.92 -50.33
CA ALA A 7 32.13 34.56 -49.54
C ALA A 7 31.09 33.56 -49.03
N ILE A 8 30.74 32.55 -49.85
CA ILE A 8 29.80 31.49 -49.48
C ILE A 8 30.38 30.60 -48.37
N LEU A 9 31.65 30.19 -48.45
CA LEU A 9 32.30 29.40 -47.39
C LEU A 9 32.42 30.17 -46.06
N LEU A 10 32.79 31.45 -46.09
CA LEU A 10 32.88 32.26 -44.88
C LEU A 10 31.51 32.47 -44.23
N SER A 11 30.46 32.71 -45.03
CA SER A 11 29.07 32.77 -44.54
C SER A 11 28.65 31.46 -43.86
N LEU A 12 28.91 30.30 -44.50
CA LEU A 12 28.61 28.98 -43.93
C LEU A 12 29.35 28.71 -42.61
N CYS A 13 30.63 29.07 -42.51
CA CYS A 13 31.39 28.96 -41.25
C CYS A 13 30.88 29.91 -40.16
N SER A 14 30.41 31.11 -40.51
CA SER A 14 29.76 32.01 -39.54
C SER A 14 28.44 31.43 -39.02
N PHE A 15 27.64 30.82 -39.89
CA PHE A 15 26.40 30.15 -39.49
C PHE A 15 26.64 28.90 -38.64
N THR A 16 27.70 28.10 -38.86
CA THR A 16 28.01 26.97 -37.98
C THR A 16 28.55 27.40 -36.62
N LEU A 17 29.39 28.44 -36.54
CA LEU A 17 29.87 29.00 -35.27
C LEU A 17 28.74 29.65 -34.43
N LEU A 18 27.76 30.27 -35.09
CA LEU A 18 26.53 30.76 -34.43
C LEU A 18 25.60 29.61 -34.01
N HIS A 19 25.46 28.55 -34.82
CA HIS A 19 24.66 27.39 -34.42
C HIS A 19 25.25 26.62 -33.22
N ILE A 20 26.57 26.57 -33.05
CA ILE A 20 27.22 25.96 -31.88
C ILE A 20 26.91 26.73 -30.59
N HIS A 21 26.71 28.04 -30.65
CA HIS A 21 26.28 28.85 -29.50
C HIS A 21 24.76 28.84 -29.24
N GLY A 22 23.96 28.22 -30.12
CA GLY A 22 22.50 28.32 -30.11
C GLY A 22 21.72 27.18 -29.42
N GLN A 23 22.37 26.11 -28.95
CA GLN A 23 21.66 24.86 -28.59
C GLN A 23 21.40 24.60 -27.10
N HIS A 24 21.84 25.45 -26.16
CA HIS A 24 21.77 25.16 -24.71
C HIS A 24 20.98 26.14 -23.83
N LEU A 25 20.13 26.99 -24.41
CA LEU A 25 19.42 28.06 -23.68
C LEU A 25 18.14 27.65 -22.92
N ASN A 26 17.62 26.43 -23.14
CA ASN A 26 16.36 25.96 -22.52
C ASN A 26 16.55 24.86 -21.45
N ASN A 27 17.70 24.83 -20.77
CA ASN A 27 17.89 23.99 -19.57
C ASN A 27 17.04 24.57 -18.41
N THR A 28 15.84 24.02 -18.17
CA THR A 28 14.99 24.38 -17.01
C THR A 28 14.90 23.22 -16.02
N VAL A 29 14.73 23.54 -14.74
CA VAL A 29 14.50 22.53 -13.70
C VAL A 29 13.51 23.06 -12.65
N THR A 30 12.40 22.35 -12.45
CA THR A 30 11.41 22.73 -11.43
C THR A 30 11.71 21.99 -10.12
N TRP A 31 12.08 22.75 -9.10
CA TRP A 31 12.18 22.27 -7.73
C TRP A 31 10.79 22.18 -7.10
N CYS A 32 10.45 21.05 -6.50
CA CYS A 32 9.23 20.88 -5.73
C CYS A 32 9.48 21.11 -4.22
N THR A 33 8.62 21.92 -3.61
CA THR A 33 8.68 22.40 -2.21
C THR A 33 7.36 22.16 -1.50
N VAL A 34 7.34 22.14 -0.16
CA VAL A 34 6.13 21.78 0.63
C VAL A 34 5.74 22.78 1.73
N SER A 35 6.52 23.84 1.95
CA SER A 35 6.16 24.93 2.87
C SER A 35 6.45 26.29 2.23
N ASP A 36 5.80 27.34 2.72
CA ASP A 36 6.03 28.72 2.28
C ASP A 36 7.50 29.12 2.48
N GLY A 37 8.15 28.60 3.53
CA GLY A 37 9.58 28.77 3.79
C GLY A 37 10.46 28.12 2.72
N GLU A 38 10.22 26.85 2.39
CA GLU A 38 10.92 26.18 1.27
C GLU A 38 10.67 26.90 -0.06
N GLN A 39 9.41 27.28 -0.34
CA GLN A 39 9.02 27.96 -1.58
C GLN A 39 9.64 29.37 -1.69
N ASN A 40 9.82 30.10 -0.58
CA ASN A 40 10.49 31.39 -0.55
C ASN A 40 12.02 31.26 -0.66
N LYS A 41 12.64 30.32 0.07
CA LYS A 41 14.06 29.99 -0.10
C LYS A 41 14.37 29.55 -1.54
N CYS A 42 13.48 28.79 -2.17
CA CYS A 42 13.62 28.39 -3.56
C CYS A 42 13.55 29.58 -4.53
N LYS A 43 12.62 30.53 -4.33
CA LYS A 43 12.56 31.77 -5.13
C LYS A 43 13.83 32.63 -4.98
N ALA A 44 14.46 32.66 -3.81
CA ALA A 44 15.74 33.33 -3.60
C ALA A 44 16.90 32.55 -4.27
N PHE A 45 16.92 31.23 -4.13
CA PHE A 45 17.87 30.32 -4.77
C PHE A 45 17.87 30.46 -6.30
N SER A 46 16.68 30.44 -6.91
CA SER A 46 16.45 30.68 -8.34
C SER A 46 17.11 31.99 -8.82
N ARG A 47 16.81 33.11 -8.16
CA ARG A 47 17.45 34.41 -8.46
C ARG A 47 18.96 34.41 -8.26
N ALA A 48 19.49 33.63 -7.31
CA ALA A 48 20.92 33.53 -7.06
C ALA A 48 21.65 32.74 -8.16
N ILE A 49 21.03 31.68 -8.70
CA ILE A 49 21.51 30.95 -9.87
C ILE A 49 21.50 31.86 -11.13
N ASP A 50 20.39 32.55 -11.38
CA ASP A 50 20.23 33.41 -12.57
C ASP A 50 21.25 34.57 -12.60
N ARG A 51 21.58 35.16 -11.44
CA ARG A 51 22.63 36.20 -11.32
C ARG A 51 24.04 35.68 -11.65
N GLU A 52 24.29 34.41 -11.36
CA GLU A 52 25.60 33.75 -11.52
C GLU A 52 25.70 32.93 -12.83
N ILE A 53 24.79 33.14 -13.79
CA ILE A 53 24.69 32.37 -15.04
C ILE A 53 26.03 32.20 -15.79
N GLY A 54 26.86 33.25 -15.83
CA GLY A 54 28.21 33.20 -16.42
C GLY A 54 29.17 32.29 -15.66
N SER A 55 29.09 32.28 -14.32
CA SER A 55 29.82 31.36 -13.45
C SER A 55 29.40 29.91 -13.69
N PHE A 56 28.12 29.64 -13.99
CA PHE A 56 27.60 28.30 -14.28
C PHE A 56 27.98 27.75 -15.67
N GLY A 57 27.89 28.55 -16.74
CA GLY A 57 28.21 28.12 -18.11
C GLY A 57 27.39 26.89 -18.56
N PHE A 58 28.03 25.91 -19.22
CA PHE A 58 27.36 24.67 -19.70
C PHE A 58 26.68 23.80 -18.61
N SER A 59 26.86 24.13 -17.32
CA SER A 59 26.16 23.45 -16.21
C SER A 59 24.99 24.26 -15.65
N TYR A 60 24.59 25.35 -16.32
CA TYR A 60 23.44 26.16 -15.94
C TYR A 60 22.11 25.44 -16.15
N PHE A 61 21.19 25.66 -15.21
CA PHE A 61 19.75 25.43 -15.35
C PHE A 61 19.03 26.64 -14.76
N SER A 62 18.01 27.15 -15.44
CA SER A 62 17.09 28.10 -14.81
C SER A 62 16.18 27.33 -13.85
N VAL A 63 16.20 27.73 -12.57
CA VAL A 63 15.45 27.04 -11.51
C VAL A 63 14.07 27.66 -11.39
N HIS A 64 13.04 26.84 -11.59
CA HIS A 64 11.66 27.17 -11.22
C HIS A 64 11.30 26.49 -9.90
N CYS A 65 10.30 27.03 -9.21
CA CYS A 65 9.92 26.58 -7.87
C CYS A 65 8.41 26.40 -7.78
N LYS A 66 7.98 25.21 -7.35
CA LYS A 66 6.58 24.83 -7.28
C LYS A 66 6.27 24.28 -5.88
N GLN A 67 5.15 24.70 -5.31
CA GLN A 67 4.70 24.25 -4.01
C GLN A 67 3.64 23.15 -4.17
N ALA A 68 3.81 22.07 -3.41
CA ALA A 68 2.83 21.02 -3.18
C ALA A 68 2.30 21.14 -1.74
N PHE A 69 1.15 20.56 -1.46
CA PHE A 69 0.52 20.56 -0.13
C PHE A 69 1.30 19.73 0.89
N ASN A 70 1.98 18.66 0.45
CA ASN A 70 2.83 17.81 1.26
C ASN A 70 3.89 17.06 0.41
N LYS A 71 4.81 16.33 1.05
CA LYS A 71 5.88 15.58 0.36
C LYS A 71 5.37 14.45 -0.55
N GLU A 72 4.16 13.93 -0.33
CA GLU A 72 3.57 12.85 -1.14
C GLU A 72 2.94 13.35 -2.44
N GLU A 73 2.21 14.46 -2.40
CA GLU A 73 1.85 15.19 -3.62
C GLU A 73 3.13 15.64 -4.35
N CYS A 74 4.15 16.09 -3.64
CA CYS A 74 5.42 16.50 -4.23
C CYS A 74 6.11 15.35 -5.00
N MET A 75 6.19 14.15 -4.41
CA MET A 75 6.68 12.95 -5.12
C MET A 75 5.77 12.59 -6.32
N THR A 76 4.45 12.72 -6.16
CA THR A 76 3.47 12.51 -7.25
C THR A 76 3.59 13.56 -8.37
N MET A 77 4.09 14.77 -8.08
CA MET A 77 4.43 15.75 -9.12
C MET A 77 5.70 15.38 -9.87
N LEU A 78 6.68 14.71 -9.24
CA LEU A 78 7.89 14.24 -9.93
C LEU A 78 7.60 13.01 -10.80
N ASP A 79 6.81 12.06 -10.31
CA ASP A 79 6.39 10.84 -11.04
C ASP A 79 5.63 11.21 -12.34
N HIS A 80 4.72 12.20 -12.25
CA HIS A 80 4.01 12.77 -13.40
C HIS A 80 4.76 13.90 -14.13
N GLU A 81 6.07 14.07 -13.89
CA GLU A 81 6.96 15.08 -14.52
C GLU A 81 6.50 16.57 -14.41
N LYS A 82 5.51 16.85 -13.55
CA LYS A 82 4.99 18.18 -13.20
C LYS A 82 5.96 19.00 -12.34
N ALA A 83 7.02 18.38 -11.83
CA ALA A 83 8.25 18.96 -11.32
C ALA A 83 9.41 17.96 -11.57
N GLN A 84 10.66 18.38 -11.41
CA GLN A 84 11.83 17.56 -11.78
C GLN A 84 12.60 17.04 -10.57
N ILE A 85 12.85 17.88 -9.55
CA ILE A 85 13.67 17.51 -8.39
C ILE A 85 13.07 17.96 -7.06
N THR A 86 13.38 17.24 -5.98
CA THR A 86 13.12 17.64 -4.60
C THR A 86 14.08 16.93 -3.63
N THR A 87 13.99 17.26 -2.35
CA THR A 87 14.79 16.71 -1.25
C THR A 87 13.94 15.98 -0.23
N LEU A 88 14.41 14.80 0.18
CA LEU A 88 13.69 13.82 1.00
C LEU A 88 14.56 13.29 2.16
N ASP A 89 13.91 12.98 3.30
CA ASP A 89 14.47 12.14 4.38
C ASP A 89 14.70 10.70 3.85
N ALA A 90 15.66 9.97 4.42
CA ALA A 90 15.95 8.61 4.00
C ALA A 90 14.73 7.66 4.05
N GLY A 91 13.81 7.86 4.99
CA GLY A 91 12.55 7.10 5.07
C GLY A 91 11.56 7.46 3.97
N GLU A 92 11.58 8.71 3.50
CA GLU A 92 10.78 9.18 2.36
C GLU A 92 11.37 8.68 1.03
N VAL A 93 12.69 8.54 0.89
CA VAL A 93 13.32 7.97 -0.34
C VAL A 93 12.87 6.53 -0.59
N PHE A 94 12.60 5.74 0.46
CA PHE A 94 11.95 4.44 0.30
C PHE A 94 10.57 4.56 -0.34
N ILE A 95 9.75 5.50 0.11
CA ILE A 95 8.41 5.74 -0.45
C ILE A 95 8.53 6.19 -1.91
N ALA A 96 9.41 7.15 -2.17
CA ALA A 96 9.71 7.73 -3.48
C ALA A 96 10.00 6.66 -4.54
N GLY A 97 10.96 5.77 -4.27
CA GLY A 97 11.34 4.71 -5.21
C GLY A 97 10.44 3.47 -5.18
N ARG A 98 9.52 3.34 -4.22
CA ARG A 98 8.64 2.17 -4.08
C ARG A 98 7.21 2.39 -4.58
N TYR A 99 6.76 3.65 -4.61
CA TYR A 99 5.37 4.04 -4.93
C TYR A 99 5.24 5.23 -5.91
N HIS A 100 6.33 5.96 -6.23
CA HIS A 100 6.31 7.13 -7.12
C HIS A 100 7.43 7.12 -8.18
N SER A 101 7.99 5.95 -8.49
CA SER A 101 9.04 5.77 -9.52
C SER A 101 10.29 6.66 -9.38
N LEU A 102 10.62 7.18 -8.18
CA LEU A 102 11.73 8.14 -8.04
C LEU A 102 13.07 7.49 -7.71
N VAL A 103 14.15 8.10 -8.19
CA VAL A 103 15.54 7.69 -7.96
C VAL A 103 16.34 8.79 -7.26
N PRO A 104 17.16 8.45 -6.24
CA PRO A 104 18.09 9.39 -5.64
C PRO A 104 19.32 9.56 -6.55
N ILE A 105 19.76 10.81 -6.75
CA ILE A 105 20.91 11.16 -7.61
C ILE A 105 22.08 11.76 -6.83
N MET A 106 21.83 12.35 -5.66
CA MET A 106 22.86 12.88 -4.76
C MET A 106 22.43 12.74 -3.29
N GLN A 107 23.39 12.83 -2.36
CA GLN A 107 23.14 12.91 -0.92
C GLN A 107 23.87 14.12 -0.30
N GLU A 108 23.36 14.65 0.81
CA GLU A 108 24.06 15.68 1.61
C GLU A 108 25.35 15.14 2.28
N ILE A 109 26.36 16.00 2.42
CA ILE A 109 27.57 15.74 3.22
C ILE A 109 27.62 16.73 4.38
N TYR A 110 27.81 16.23 5.60
CA TYR A 110 27.97 17.03 6.83
C TYR A 110 29.43 17.22 7.20
N GLU A 111 29.73 18.15 8.13
CA GLU A 111 31.07 18.69 8.42
C GLU A 111 32.22 17.69 8.56
N SER A 112 31.99 16.49 9.11
CA SER A 112 33.04 15.46 9.23
C SER A 112 33.23 14.61 7.95
N GLY A 113 32.83 15.12 6.78
CA GLY A 113 32.95 14.43 5.49
C GLY A 113 32.05 13.19 5.37
N VAL A 114 30.94 13.14 6.12
CA VAL A 114 30.05 11.97 6.21
C VAL A 114 28.69 12.24 5.55
N ASN A 115 28.22 11.22 4.82
CA ASN A 115 26.90 11.16 4.19
C ASN A 115 25.87 10.40 5.06
N TYR A 116 26.04 10.41 6.38
CA TYR A 116 25.12 9.75 7.32
C TYR A 116 25.05 10.52 8.66
N GLN A 117 23.94 10.29 9.37
CA GLN A 117 23.66 10.82 10.71
C GLN A 117 23.35 9.65 11.66
N TYR A 118 23.25 9.97 12.95
CA TYR A 118 22.77 9.05 13.99
C TYR A 118 21.35 9.41 14.42
N ALA A 119 20.46 8.41 14.48
CA ALA A 119 19.18 8.50 15.14
C ALA A 119 19.37 8.41 16.66
N VAL A 120 18.72 9.27 17.43
CA VAL A 120 18.86 9.35 18.89
C VAL A 120 17.50 9.53 19.57
N ALA A 121 17.41 9.07 20.82
CA ALA A 121 16.33 9.43 21.73
C ALA A 121 16.84 10.50 22.69
N VAL A 122 16.16 11.65 22.74
CA VAL A 122 16.54 12.80 23.58
C VAL A 122 15.49 12.98 24.67
N ILE A 123 15.96 13.19 25.90
CA ILE A 123 15.13 13.47 27.07
C ILE A 123 15.62 14.74 27.79
N LYS A 124 14.76 15.37 28.58
CA LYS A 124 15.15 16.44 29.50
C LYS A 124 16.02 15.86 30.62
N LYS A 125 17.13 16.51 30.94
CA LYS A 125 18.12 16.01 31.91
C LYS A 125 17.50 15.85 33.30
N GLY A 126 17.57 14.64 33.85
CA GLY A 126 16.95 14.29 35.13
C GLY A 126 15.44 14.09 35.08
N SER A 127 14.79 14.10 33.90
CA SER A 127 13.43 13.61 33.74
C SER A 127 13.39 12.08 33.71
N LEU A 128 12.19 11.48 33.68
CA LEU A 128 11.98 10.04 33.49
C LEU A 128 12.86 9.15 34.43
N PRO A 129 13.01 9.42 35.73
CA PRO A 129 13.91 8.65 36.61
C PRO A 129 13.48 7.17 36.80
N ASP A 130 12.24 6.86 36.42
CA ASP A 130 11.67 5.51 36.36
C ASP A 130 12.05 4.73 35.09
N VAL A 131 12.59 5.40 34.06
CA VAL A 131 13.08 4.73 32.84
C VAL A 131 14.52 4.28 33.05
N GLN A 132 14.69 2.96 33.20
CA GLN A 132 15.98 2.27 33.35
C GLN A 132 16.28 1.32 32.18
N SER A 133 15.27 1.01 31.36
CA SER A 133 15.33 0.13 30.20
C SER A 133 14.43 0.64 29.07
N LEU A 134 14.53 0.04 27.89
CA LEU A 134 13.62 0.35 26.78
C LEU A 134 12.16 -0.09 27.03
N LEU A 135 11.90 -0.99 27.99
CA LEU A 135 10.54 -1.46 28.31
C LEU A 135 9.74 -0.41 29.10
N ASP A 136 10.44 0.43 29.86
CA ASP A 136 9.86 1.46 30.73
C ASP A 136 9.35 2.70 29.94
N LEU A 137 9.58 2.71 28.62
CA LEU A 137 9.01 3.67 27.68
C LEU A 137 7.52 3.43 27.41
N ARG A 138 6.95 2.30 27.85
CA ARG A 138 5.50 2.04 27.83
C ARG A 138 4.74 3.16 28.55
N ARG A 139 3.70 3.70 27.89
CA ARG A 139 2.83 4.80 28.33
C ARG A 139 3.48 6.19 28.49
N LYS A 140 4.74 6.38 28.10
CA LYS A 140 5.40 7.70 28.08
C LYS A 140 4.89 8.60 26.95
N LYS A 141 5.03 9.91 27.10
CA LYS A 141 4.67 10.94 26.11
C LYS A 141 5.79 11.16 25.10
N ALA A 142 5.59 10.71 23.86
CA ALA A 142 6.62 10.76 22.83
C ALA A 142 6.37 11.84 21.76
N CYS A 143 7.46 12.37 21.22
CA CYS A 143 7.51 13.32 20.12
C CYS A 143 8.29 12.71 18.95
N PHE A 144 7.64 12.56 17.79
CA PHE A 144 8.20 11.94 16.59
C PHE A 144 8.20 12.95 15.44
N ALA A 145 9.30 13.03 14.68
CA ALA A 145 9.43 13.97 13.57
C ALA A 145 8.39 13.77 12.45
N GLY A 146 7.80 12.58 12.37
CA GLY A 146 6.69 12.24 11.49
C GLY A 146 6.66 10.76 11.14
N VAL A 147 5.45 10.21 10.99
CA VAL A 147 5.27 8.80 10.62
C VAL A 147 5.89 8.55 9.24
N GLY A 148 6.85 7.61 9.21
CA GLY A 148 7.63 7.27 8.01
C GLY A 148 9.07 7.80 7.99
N THR A 149 9.41 8.82 8.78
CA THR A 149 10.81 9.34 8.88
C THR A 149 11.76 8.26 9.41
N LEU A 150 12.98 8.16 8.86
CA LEU A 150 13.87 7.04 9.22
C LEU A 150 14.40 7.15 10.65
N ALA A 151 14.92 8.33 11.03
CA ALA A 151 15.43 8.58 12.38
C ALA A 151 14.29 8.81 13.40
N GLY A 152 13.27 9.57 12.99
CA GLY A 152 12.22 10.06 13.88
C GLY A 152 11.07 9.09 14.11
N TRP A 153 10.97 8.00 13.34
CA TRP A 153 9.91 7.00 13.48
C TRP A 153 10.41 5.57 13.25
N VAL A 154 10.92 5.24 12.06
CA VAL A 154 11.17 3.84 11.67
C VAL A 154 12.21 3.14 12.56
N ILE A 155 13.36 3.76 12.83
CA ILE A 155 14.37 3.19 13.72
C ILE A 155 13.86 3.05 15.17
N PRO A 156 13.24 4.08 15.79
CA PRO A 156 12.55 3.96 17.07
C PRO A 156 11.56 2.79 17.14
N ILE A 157 10.57 2.74 16.25
CA ILE A 157 9.50 1.73 16.26
C ILE A 157 10.08 0.32 16.07
N ASN A 158 10.99 0.11 15.11
CA ASN A 158 11.67 -1.19 14.94
C ASN A 158 12.55 -1.58 16.15
N THR A 159 13.17 -0.62 16.84
CA THR A 159 13.97 -0.88 18.05
C THR A 159 13.07 -1.29 19.21
N LEU A 160 11.92 -0.66 19.37
CA LEU A 160 10.94 -0.97 20.41
C LEU A 160 10.22 -2.31 20.16
N MET A 161 9.91 -2.65 18.91
CA MET A 161 9.37 -3.97 18.53
C MET A 161 10.34 -5.11 18.85
N ARG A 162 11.66 -4.91 18.69
CA ARG A 162 12.68 -5.94 18.95
C ARG A 162 13.16 -6.02 20.39
N TYR A 163 13.27 -4.88 21.09
CA TYR A 163 13.99 -4.77 22.37
C TYR A 163 13.25 -3.98 23.46
N GLY A 164 12.32 -3.08 23.09
CA GLY A 164 11.44 -2.36 24.04
C GLY A 164 10.17 -3.11 24.42
N GLY A 165 10.00 -4.34 23.93
CA GLY A 165 8.82 -5.16 24.18
C GLY A 165 7.51 -4.57 23.61
N MET A 166 7.55 -3.86 22.48
CA MET A 166 6.34 -3.37 21.83
C MET A 166 5.61 -4.50 21.09
N GLU A 167 4.39 -4.81 21.56
CA GLU A 167 3.53 -5.85 20.99
C GLU A 167 3.04 -5.46 19.58
N VAL A 168 3.13 -6.40 18.63
CA VAL A 168 2.55 -6.23 17.28
C VAL A 168 1.06 -6.55 17.36
N ILE A 169 0.24 -5.50 17.40
CA ILE A 169 -1.23 -5.59 17.47
C ILE A 169 -1.83 -5.74 16.07
N ASP A 170 -1.18 -5.14 15.09
CA ASP A 170 -1.52 -5.28 13.68
C ASP A 170 -0.24 -5.36 12.84
N CYS A 171 -0.08 -6.48 12.13
CA CYS A 171 1.08 -6.74 11.28
C CYS A 171 1.19 -5.82 10.07
N ASN A 172 0.10 -5.16 9.67
CA ASN A 172 0.06 -4.24 8.54
C ASN A 172 0.00 -2.77 9.01
N ASN A 173 -0.40 -2.54 10.27
CA ASN A 173 -0.52 -1.20 10.86
C ASN A 173 0.31 -1.07 12.16
N HIS A 174 1.57 -0.68 11.98
CA HIS A 174 2.50 -0.42 13.08
C HIS A 174 2.15 0.86 13.87
N VAL A 175 1.34 1.78 13.33
CA VAL A 175 0.83 2.95 14.06
C VAL A 175 -0.14 2.51 15.17
N LYS A 176 -1.06 1.58 14.87
CA LYS A 176 -1.99 0.95 15.82
C LYS A 176 -1.27 0.21 16.95
N SER A 177 -0.15 -0.43 16.64
CA SER A 177 0.74 -1.03 17.65
C SER A 177 1.43 0.03 18.52
N THR A 178 1.84 1.16 17.92
CA THR A 178 2.45 2.31 18.62
C THR A 178 1.46 3.04 19.53
N ILE A 179 0.19 3.19 19.10
CA ILE A 179 -0.93 3.74 19.89
C ILE A 179 -1.11 2.97 21.21
N LYS A 180 -1.06 1.63 21.18
CA LYS A 180 -1.16 0.82 22.41
C LYS A 180 0.07 0.96 23.33
N TYR A 181 1.23 1.30 22.76
CA TYR A 181 2.49 1.31 23.50
C TYR A 181 2.78 2.62 24.24
N PHE A 182 2.67 3.76 23.57
CA PHE A 182 2.95 5.09 24.15
C PHE A 182 1.71 5.71 24.81
N GLY A 183 1.92 6.78 25.58
CA GLY A 183 0.84 7.64 26.08
C GLY A 183 0.39 8.66 25.01
N PRO A 184 -0.38 9.69 25.40
CA PRO A 184 -0.67 10.84 24.56
C PRO A 184 0.63 11.43 23.98
N SER A 185 0.73 11.49 22.67
CA SER A 185 1.98 11.78 21.95
C SER A 185 1.75 12.75 20.78
N CYS A 186 2.81 13.17 20.09
CA CYS A 186 2.71 13.77 18.76
C CYS A 186 3.57 13.01 17.73
N ALA A 187 2.90 12.39 16.76
CA ALA A 187 3.48 11.80 15.57
C ALA A 187 2.66 12.27 14.36
N VAL A 188 3.15 13.32 13.69
CA VAL A 188 2.45 13.89 12.52
C VAL A 188 2.29 12.84 11.42
N ASN A 189 1.19 12.94 10.67
CA ASN A 189 0.71 12.00 9.66
C ASN A 189 0.24 10.63 10.19
N SER A 190 0.08 10.42 11.51
CA SER A 190 -0.40 9.12 12.05
C SER A 190 -1.86 8.75 11.69
N LEU A 191 -2.65 9.71 11.19
CA LEU A 191 -4.06 9.50 10.81
C LEU A 191 -4.33 9.56 9.29
N ILE A 192 -3.35 9.82 8.43
CA ILE A 192 -3.58 9.83 6.97
C ILE A 192 -3.81 8.39 6.46
N ASP A 193 -4.62 8.22 5.43
CA ASP A 193 -5.09 6.92 4.91
C ASP A 193 -3.97 5.88 4.71
N LYS A 194 -2.81 6.33 4.23
CA LYS A 194 -1.58 5.51 4.04
C LYS A 194 -1.06 4.83 5.32
N TYR A 195 -1.28 5.46 6.47
CA TYR A 195 -0.89 4.98 7.80
C TYR A 195 -2.09 4.64 8.69
N ASN A 196 -3.30 4.96 8.22
CA ASN A 196 -4.60 4.59 8.79
C ASN A 196 -5.52 3.89 7.75
N PRO A 197 -5.11 2.78 7.07
CA PRO A 197 -5.83 2.29 5.89
C PRO A 197 -7.25 1.76 6.12
N LEU A 198 -7.70 1.57 7.37
CA LEU A 198 -9.09 1.21 7.71
C LEU A 198 -9.87 2.37 8.34
N GLY A 199 -9.25 3.54 8.51
CA GLY A 199 -9.82 4.68 9.24
C GLY A 199 -9.87 4.51 10.77
N ASP A 200 -9.38 3.39 11.32
CA ASP A 200 -9.62 2.96 12.72
C ASP A 200 -8.49 3.24 13.73
N ASN A 201 -7.45 3.99 13.35
CA ASN A 201 -6.46 4.53 14.29
C ASN A 201 -7.09 5.58 15.23
N SER A 202 -6.80 5.49 16.53
CA SER A 202 -7.07 6.57 17.50
C SER A 202 -6.10 7.75 17.33
N ASP A 203 -6.61 8.95 17.63
CA ASP A 203 -5.89 10.22 17.70
C ASP A 203 -4.95 10.37 18.91
N GLN A 204 -4.70 9.31 19.68
CA GLN A 204 -3.77 9.29 20.81
C GLN A 204 -2.34 9.75 20.42
N LEU A 205 -1.90 9.44 19.21
CA LEU A 205 -0.62 9.92 18.65
C LEU A 205 -0.70 11.32 18.02
N CYS A 206 -1.88 11.93 17.97
CA CYS A 206 -2.11 13.33 17.59
C CYS A 206 -2.42 14.22 18.79
N SER A 207 -2.52 13.65 20.00
CA SER A 207 -3.05 14.33 21.19
C SER A 207 -2.20 15.53 21.61
N LEU A 208 -0.86 15.43 21.56
CA LEU A 208 0.04 16.54 21.91
C LEU A 208 0.28 17.53 20.76
N CYS A 209 -0.07 17.20 19.52
CA CYS A 209 0.19 18.08 18.37
C CYS A 209 -0.65 19.37 18.45
N ILE A 210 -0.08 20.51 18.06
CA ILE A 210 -0.61 21.86 18.35
C ILE A 210 -1.06 22.66 17.11
N GLY A 211 -1.08 22.02 15.94
CA GLY A 211 -1.56 22.62 14.69
C GLY A 211 -3.03 23.03 14.74
N LYS A 212 -3.41 23.95 13.86
CA LYS A 212 -4.78 24.49 13.80
C LYS A 212 -5.74 23.46 13.17
N VAL A 213 -6.98 23.45 13.63
CA VAL A 213 -8.06 22.62 13.07
C VAL A 213 -8.98 23.51 12.22
N PRO A 214 -9.41 23.11 11.02
CA PRO A 214 -9.04 21.88 10.29
C PRO A 214 -7.66 21.95 9.60
N GLY A 215 -7.16 20.80 9.14
CA GLY A 215 -6.04 20.67 8.20
C GLY A 215 -4.61 20.79 8.77
N GLY A 216 -4.39 21.63 9.77
CA GLY A 216 -3.05 21.85 10.36
C GLY A 216 -2.67 20.88 11.48
N LYS A 217 -3.62 20.42 12.31
CA LYS A 217 -3.32 19.54 13.44
C LYS A 217 -2.87 18.15 12.98
N CYS A 218 -1.72 17.69 13.50
CA CYS A 218 -1.15 16.36 13.26
C CYS A 218 -0.83 16.06 11.78
N THR A 219 -0.71 17.08 10.93
CA THR A 219 -0.24 16.95 9.54
C THR A 219 1.19 17.49 9.41
N TYR A 220 1.77 17.46 8.20
CA TYR A 220 3.08 18.06 7.95
C TYR A 220 3.13 19.59 8.24
N GLN A 221 1.97 20.24 8.35
CA GLN A 221 1.82 21.67 8.69
C GLN A 221 1.73 21.94 10.21
N ASP A 222 1.74 20.91 11.05
CA ASP A 222 1.73 21.08 12.50
C ASP A 222 3.05 21.72 12.99
N PRO A 223 3.04 22.66 13.96
CA PRO A 223 4.28 23.20 14.53
C PRO A 223 5.20 22.15 15.19
N TYR A 224 4.71 20.93 15.47
CA TYR A 224 5.50 19.80 15.94
C TYR A 224 5.96 18.84 14.82
N SER A 225 5.78 19.21 13.55
CA SER A 225 6.28 18.49 12.37
C SER A 225 7.80 18.62 12.20
N GLY A 226 8.44 17.57 11.66
CA GLY A 226 9.88 17.53 11.42
C GLY A 226 10.72 17.35 12.70
N TYR A 227 12.04 17.24 12.54
CA TYR A 227 12.95 17.03 13.67
C TYR A 227 12.93 18.23 14.64
N GLU A 228 12.90 19.45 14.11
CA GLU A 228 12.79 20.70 14.90
C GLU A 228 11.48 20.76 15.69
N GLY A 229 10.35 20.42 15.06
CA GLY A 229 9.04 20.36 15.71
C GLY A 229 8.95 19.26 16.77
N ALA A 230 9.58 18.12 16.55
CA ALA A 230 9.68 17.06 17.57
C ALA A 230 10.58 17.49 18.76
N PHE A 231 11.61 18.31 18.54
CA PHE A 231 12.38 18.91 19.64
C PHE A 231 11.56 19.97 20.39
N ARG A 232 10.83 20.85 19.68
CA ARG A 232 9.87 21.79 20.29
C ARG A 232 8.83 21.05 21.14
N CYS A 233 8.26 19.97 20.62
CA CYS A 233 7.35 19.08 21.33
C CYS A 233 7.97 18.55 22.64
N LEU A 234 9.24 18.11 22.64
CA LEU A 234 9.95 17.72 23.87
C LEU A 234 10.10 18.88 24.85
N VAL A 235 10.43 20.09 24.39
CA VAL A 235 10.54 21.27 25.25
C VAL A 235 9.20 21.59 25.91
N GLU A 236 8.11 21.60 25.15
CA GLU A 236 6.81 22.15 25.55
C GLU A 236 5.86 21.13 26.20
N ALA A 237 5.76 19.88 25.71
CA ALA A 237 4.68 18.95 26.08
C ALA A 237 5.08 17.48 26.34
N GLY A 238 6.12 16.99 25.67
CA GLY A 238 6.58 15.60 25.72
C GLY A 238 7.61 15.28 26.81
N GLU A 239 7.88 13.99 26.99
CA GLU A 239 8.92 13.47 27.89
C GLU A 239 10.17 13.00 27.12
N ILE A 240 10.00 12.54 25.88
CA ILE A 240 11.03 11.97 24.99
C ILE A 240 10.79 12.39 23.54
N ALA A 241 11.85 12.74 22.80
CA ALA A 241 11.80 12.93 21.34
C ALA A 241 12.75 12.00 20.60
N PHE A 242 12.34 11.59 19.39
CA PHE A 242 13.15 10.80 18.47
C PHE A 242 13.65 11.68 17.33
N LEU A 243 14.96 11.91 17.30
CA LEU A 243 15.62 12.97 16.52
C LEU A 243 16.84 12.44 15.76
N VAL A 244 17.37 13.26 14.86
CA VAL A 244 18.77 13.14 14.43
C VAL A 244 19.66 13.84 15.45
N HIS A 245 20.86 13.31 15.68
CA HIS A 245 21.78 13.78 16.72
C HIS A 245 22.15 15.27 16.70
N THR A 246 22.03 15.93 15.54
CA THR A 246 22.39 17.34 15.36
C THR A 246 21.31 18.31 15.84
N THR A 247 20.03 17.92 15.86
CA THR A 247 18.90 18.83 16.09
C THR A 247 18.98 19.59 17.41
N VAL A 248 19.50 18.97 18.49
CA VAL A 248 19.68 19.66 19.78
C VAL A 248 20.72 20.78 19.69
N GLN A 249 21.79 20.57 18.90
CA GLN A 249 22.82 21.58 18.67
C GLN A 249 22.33 22.71 17.76
N GLU A 250 21.55 22.38 16.72
CA GLU A 250 20.87 23.36 15.85
C GLU A 250 19.95 24.28 16.70
N MET A 251 18.94 23.68 17.34
CA MET A 251 17.85 24.39 18.04
C MET A 251 18.26 25.10 19.35
N THR A 252 19.48 24.87 19.85
CA THR A 252 20.02 25.60 21.02
C THR A 252 21.19 26.52 20.67
N SER A 253 21.64 26.54 19.41
CA SER A 253 22.64 27.51 18.93
C SER A 253 22.01 28.84 18.49
N THR A 254 20.73 28.84 18.11
CA THR A 254 20.02 30.04 17.66
C THR A 254 19.30 30.74 18.80
N THR A 255 19.51 32.05 18.93
CA THR A 255 18.94 32.89 19.99
C THR A 255 17.46 33.26 19.78
N PHE A 256 16.79 32.67 18.78
CA PHE A 256 15.48 33.13 18.27
C PHE A 256 14.29 32.28 18.74
N ASP A 257 14.33 30.95 18.59
CA ASP A 257 13.22 30.08 19.03
C ASP A 257 13.23 29.84 20.55
N PHE A 258 14.40 29.65 21.18
CA PHE A 258 14.50 29.28 22.59
C PHE A 258 15.65 29.98 23.34
N SER A 259 15.57 31.30 23.48
CA SER A 259 16.57 32.15 24.16
C SER A 259 16.90 31.75 25.62
N SER A 260 16.10 30.91 26.26
CA SER A 260 16.28 30.39 27.63
C SER A 260 16.71 28.91 27.71
N VAL A 261 16.67 28.16 26.60
CA VAL A 261 16.94 26.72 26.56
C VAL A 261 18.40 26.49 26.16
N LYS A 262 19.07 25.56 26.84
CA LYS A 262 20.48 25.25 26.61
C LYS A 262 20.71 23.76 26.40
N LYS A 263 21.72 23.44 25.58
CA LYS A 263 22.17 22.09 25.25
C LYS A 263 22.36 21.19 26.48
N GLU A 264 22.89 21.73 27.58
CA GLU A 264 23.21 20.96 28.80
C GLU A 264 21.98 20.56 29.62
N GLN A 265 20.78 21.03 29.25
CA GLN A 265 19.48 20.65 29.83
C GLN A 265 18.93 19.35 29.24
N PHE A 266 19.62 18.72 28.29
CA PHE A 266 19.21 17.48 27.63
C PHE A 266 20.26 16.38 27.80
N GLU A 267 19.78 15.13 27.73
CA GLU A 267 20.62 13.93 27.74
C GLU A 267 20.06 12.91 26.74
N LEU A 268 20.92 12.03 26.25
CA LEU A 268 20.54 10.94 25.33
C LEU A 268 20.17 9.70 26.12
N LEU A 269 19.07 9.05 25.73
CA LEU A 269 18.69 7.73 26.25
C LEU A 269 19.24 6.64 25.31
N CYS A 270 20.16 5.83 25.82
CA CYS A 270 20.85 4.79 25.06
C CYS A 270 20.03 3.48 25.01
N LYS A 271 20.36 2.56 24.10
CA LYS A 271 19.63 1.27 23.93
C LYS A 271 19.67 0.34 25.15
N ASP A 272 20.68 0.50 25.99
CA ASP A 272 20.87 -0.22 27.25
C ASP A 272 20.20 0.47 28.44
N GLY A 273 19.45 1.54 28.21
CA GLY A 273 18.82 2.36 29.25
C GLY A 273 19.77 3.35 29.94
N THR A 274 21.07 3.34 29.61
CA THR A 274 22.02 4.33 30.14
C THR A 274 21.76 5.72 29.56
N ARG A 275 22.32 6.73 30.23
CA ARG A 275 22.20 8.14 29.82
C ARG A 275 23.57 8.74 29.57
N ARG A 276 23.68 9.58 28.54
CA ARG A 276 24.93 10.20 28.10
C ARG A 276 24.72 11.64 27.65
N SER A 277 25.81 12.40 27.56
CA SER A 277 25.76 13.75 26.97
C SER A 277 25.27 13.69 25.53
N VAL A 278 24.61 14.75 25.07
CA VAL A 278 24.22 14.92 23.66
C VAL A 278 25.42 14.90 22.70
N ASP A 279 26.62 15.21 23.19
CA ASP A 279 27.89 15.09 22.45
C ASP A 279 28.39 13.64 22.30
N GLU A 280 27.93 12.70 23.13
CA GLU A 280 28.32 11.29 23.09
C GLU A 280 27.48 10.47 22.08
N PHE A 281 26.76 11.11 21.15
CA PHE A 281 25.88 10.46 20.18
C PHE A 281 26.53 9.30 19.39
N ARG A 282 27.86 9.35 19.15
CA ARG A 282 28.61 8.27 18.49
C ARG A 282 28.61 6.96 19.29
N ILE A 283 28.46 7.05 20.62
CA ILE A 283 28.32 5.94 21.56
C ILE A 283 26.83 5.69 21.86
N CYS A 284 26.06 6.76 22.09
CA CYS A 284 24.64 6.70 22.44
C CYS A 284 23.75 6.99 21.21
N ASN A 285 23.45 5.96 20.41
CA ASN A 285 22.53 6.09 19.28
C ASN A 285 21.65 4.85 19.08
N TRP A 286 20.54 5.07 18.38
CA TRP A 286 19.54 4.05 18.06
C TRP A 286 19.80 3.40 16.68
N GLY A 287 20.49 4.10 15.78
CA GLY A 287 21.00 3.55 14.52
C GLY A 287 21.63 4.62 13.63
N THR A 288 22.23 4.19 12.52
CA THR A 288 22.72 5.09 11.46
C THR A 288 21.65 5.33 10.40
N VAL A 289 21.63 6.55 9.87
CA VAL A 289 20.61 7.11 8.97
C VAL A 289 21.35 7.73 7.78
N PRO A 290 21.10 7.33 6.52
CA PRO A 290 21.65 8.03 5.37
C PRO A 290 21.23 9.50 5.37
N SER A 291 22.16 10.38 4.96
CA SER A 291 21.90 11.79 4.71
C SER A 291 20.73 12.02 3.73
N ARG A 292 20.07 13.17 3.82
CA ARG A 292 18.95 13.53 2.92
C ARG A 292 19.37 13.42 1.46
N ALA A 293 18.47 12.93 0.62
CA ALA A 293 18.74 12.72 -0.81
C ALA A 293 18.09 13.80 -1.66
N ILE A 294 18.75 14.14 -2.78
CA ILE A 294 18.13 14.82 -3.91
C ILE A 294 17.61 13.73 -4.86
N VAL A 295 16.31 13.78 -5.19
CA VAL A 295 15.63 12.76 -6.02
C VAL A 295 15.07 13.37 -7.32
N THR A 296 14.90 12.52 -8.34
CA THR A 296 14.26 12.83 -9.64
C THR A 296 13.46 11.60 -10.13
N SER A 297 12.68 11.73 -11.20
CA SER A 297 11.95 10.59 -11.81
C SER A 297 12.90 9.53 -12.40
N SER A 298 12.54 8.25 -12.30
CA SER A 298 13.26 7.17 -13.00
C SER A 298 13.15 7.26 -14.52
N ALA A 299 12.14 7.98 -15.04
CA ALA A 299 11.99 8.25 -16.47
C ALA A 299 13.05 9.24 -17.00
N THR A 300 13.59 10.11 -16.14
CA THR A 300 14.68 11.03 -16.49
C THR A 300 15.93 10.23 -16.92
N ASN A 301 16.47 10.51 -18.11
CA ASN A 301 17.64 9.77 -18.65
C ASN A 301 18.95 10.05 -17.88
N PHE A 302 19.94 9.18 -18.08
CA PHE A 302 21.21 9.24 -17.34
C PHE A 302 22.01 10.52 -17.65
N GLU A 303 21.90 11.04 -18.87
CA GLU A 303 22.52 12.28 -19.31
C GLU A 303 22.00 13.49 -18.52
N VAL A 304 20.67 13.64 -18.40
CA VAL A 304 20.04 14.72 -17.63
C VAL A 304 20.32 14.56 -16.13
N ARG A 305 20.32 13.34 -15.58
CA ARG A 305 20.73 13.09 -14.19
C ARG A 305 22.17 13.56 -13.93
N ARG A 306 23.10 13.26 -14.84
CA ARG A 306 24.51 13.71 -14.77
C ARG A 306 24.63 15.22 -14.95
N MET A 307 23.74 15.87 -15.71
CA MET A 307 23.68 17.33 -15.79
C MET A 307 23.15 17.96 -14.48
N TYR A 308 22.10 17.40 -13.86
CA TYR A 308 21.63 17.83 -12.54
C TYR A 308 22.73 17.67 -11.47
N GLN A 309 23.44 16.53 -11.46
CA GLN A 309 24.58 16.32 -10.55
C GLN A 309 25.66 17.40 -10.70
N ARG A 310 26.09 17.73 -11.92
CA ARG A 310 27.07 18.79 -12.20
C ARG A 310 26.57 20.18 -11.83
N PHE A 311 25.30 20.47 -12.11
CA PHE A 311 24.65 21.73 -11.72
C PHE A 311 24.66 21.93 -10.19
N LEU A 312 24.34 20.87 -9.44
CA LEU A 312 24.28 20.89 -7.97
C LEU A 312 25.66 20.97 -7.33
N GLU A 313 26.67 20.22 -7.81
CA GLU A 313 28.07 20.40 -7.37
C GLU A 313 28.56 21.83 -7.61
N LYS A 314 28.24 22.40 -8.78
CA LYS A 314 28.65 23.76 -9.13
C LYS A 314 27.87 24.81 -8.32
N THR A 315 26.63 24.50 -7.96
CA THR A 315 25.80 25.31 -7.05
C THR A 315 26.44 25.46 -5.68
N VAL A 316 26.93 24.37 -5.06
CA VAL A 316 27.63 24.46 -3.76
C VAL A 316 28.84 25.40 -3.87
N ARG A 317 29.67 25.22 -4.91
CA ARG A 317 30.91 25.99 -5.08
C ARG A 317 30.73 27.49 -5.33
N ILE A 318 29.56 27.90 -5.85
CA ILE A 318 29.26 29.31 -6.16
C ILE A 318 28.43 29.95 -5.03
N LEU A 319 27.45 29.21 -4.47
CA LEU A 319 26.43 29.75 -3.57
C LEU A 319 26.57 29.33 -2.10
N HIS A 320 27.57 28.53 -1.72
CA HIS A 320 27.90 28.36 -0.30
C HIS A 320 28.97 29.36 0.16
N LYS A 321 28.67 30.12 1.23
CA LYS A 321 29.63 31.07 1.81
C LYS A 321 30.57 30.43 2.83
N ASN A 322 31.74 30.00 2.36
CA ASN A 322 32.90 29.77 3.22
C ASN A 322 33.28 31.04 3.99
N LYS A 323 32.85 31.13 5.27
CA LYS A 323 33.06 32.29 6.16
C LYS A 323 34.53 32.61 6.51
N ASN A 324 35.49 31.82 6.04
CA ASN A 324 36.92 31.96 6.36
C ASN A 324 37.83 32.34 5.18
N ASP A 325 37.33 32.44 3.94
CA ASP A 325 38.20 32.59 2.75
C ASP A 325 38.41 34.05 2.29
N THR A 326 38.49 34.98 3.25
CA THR A 326 38.77 36.41 3.00
C THR A 326 40.28 36.71 2.90
N THR A 327 41.08 35.78 2.38
CA THR A 327 42.52 35.96 2.11
C THR A 327 42.99 35.11 0.92
N GLY A 328 42.70 35.50 -0.33
CA GLY A 328 43.13 34.67 -1.47
C GLY A 328 42.90 35.12 -2.91
N PHE A 329 42.26 36.26 -3.20
CA PHE A 329 42.02 36.71 -4.58
C PHE A 329 43.30 37.19 -5.30
N ASN A 330 44.15 36.25 -5.72
CA ASN A 330 45.12 36.41 -6.82
C ASN A 330 45.80 35.07 -7.18
N ARG A 331 45.14 34.22 -7.98
CA ARG A 331 45.76 33.26 -8.91
C ARG A 331 44.72 32.57 -9.82
N PHE A 332 44.36 33.27 -10.90
CA PHE A 332 44.45 32.60 -12.21
C PHE A 332 45.97 32.46 -12.47
N ASP A 333 46.51 31.32 -12.87
CA ASP A 333 46.24 30.72 -14.17
C ASP A 333 46.59 29.21 -14.23
N ASN A 334 46.17 28.54 -15.30
CA ASN A 334 46.71 27.31 -15.89
C ASN A 334 47.13 26.14 -14.96
N ASN A 335 46.21 25.18 -14.75
CA ASN A 335 46.59 23.76 -14.78
C ASN A 335 45.41 22.80 -15.09
N GLN A 336 44.94 22.81 -16.35
CA GLN A 336 43.93 21.85 -16.84
C GLN A 336 44.56 20.47 -17.15
N ARG A 337 45.16 19.81 -16.15
CA ARG A 337 45.61 18.41 -16.18
C ARG A 337 45.98 17.95 -14.76
N ASN A 338 45.05 17.29 -14.07
CA ASN A 338 45.28 16.35 -12.95
C ASN A 338 43.96 15.69 -12.51
N TYR A 339 43.24 15.11 -13.47
CA TYR A 339 42.53 13.85 -13.16
C TYR A 339 43.57 12.73 -13.09
N GLU A 340 43.23 11.61 -12.45
CA GLU A 340 44.10 10.44 -12.25
C GLU A 340 45.27 10.64 -11.26
N ASN A 341 44.95 10.78 -9.96
CA ASN A 341 45.72 10.07 -8.94
C ASN A 341 44.92 9.85 -7.64
N ARG A 342 44.30 8.66 -7.52
CA ARG A 342 43.87 8.11 -6.23
C ARG A 342 44.25 6.62 -6.19
N SER A 343 45.43 6.35 -5.64
CA SER A 343 45.99 5.00 -5.50
C SER A 343 45.07 4.10 -4.68
N GLY A 344 44.90 2.82 -5.06
CA GLY A 344 44.10 1.90 -4.22
C GLY A 344 43.63 0.56 -4.78
N TYR A 345 43.98 0.13 -5.99
CA TYR A 345 43.65 -1.23 -6.46
C TYR A 345 44.84 -1.94 -7.10
N ASN A 346 45.05 -3.20 -6.71
CA ASN A 346 46.16 -4.04 -7.17
C ASN A 346 45.81 -4.76 -8.48
N ASN A 347 46.73 -4.72 -9.45
CA ASN A 347 46.64 -5.52 -10.66
C ASN A 347 46.88 -7.01 -10.39
N ARG A 348 46.16 -7.88 -11.10
CA ARG A 348 46.52 -9.27 -11.35
C ARG A 348 46.03 -9.73 -12.73
N PHE A 349 46.97 -9.76 -13.69
CA PHE A 349 47.02 -10.57 -14.94
C PHE A 349 45.82 -10.54 -15.91
N GLY A 350 45.97 -10.46 -17.23
CA GLY A 350 47.14 -10.27 -18.11
C GLY A 350 46.63 -9.68 -19.44
N GLU A 351 47.38 -9.01 -20.32
CA GLU A 351 48.71 -9.24 -20.93
C GLU A 351 48.50 -9.46 -22.46
N GLY A 352 49.30 -8.77 -23.29
CA GLY A 352 49.24 -8.82 -24.77
C GLY A 352 48.43 -7.69 -25.45
N GLY A 353 49.00 -6.87 -26.34
CA GLY A 353 50.43 -6.73 -26.67
C GLY A 353 50.77 -5.77 -27.83
N PHE A 354 51.77 -4.92 -27.60
CA PHE A 354 52.74 -4.35 -28.57
C PHE A 354 52.36 -3.34 -29.68
N ASN A 355 52.96 -2.13 -29.54
CA ASN A 355 53.70 -1.35 -30.56
C ASN A 355 52.90 -0.61 -31.69
N ARG A 356 53.36 0.52 -32.25
CA ARG A 356 54.69 1.19 -32.18
C ARG A 356 54.68 2.73 -32.40
N GLU A 357 55.77 3.38 -31.96
CA GLU A 357 56.35 4.72 -32.26
C GLU A 357 55.88 5.40 -33.59
N GLY A 358 55.56 6.70 -33.68
CA GLY A 358 56.44 7.91 -33.59
C GLY A 358 56.46 8.66 -34.95
N VAL A 359 56.80 9.95 -35.18
CA VAL A 359 57.34 11.10 -34.41
C VAL A 359 57.04 12.44 -35.18
N ASN A 360 57.27 13.63 -34.56
CA ASN A 360 57.55 14.98 -35.16
C ASN A 360 56.42 16.02 -35.48
N ASN A 361 56.25 17.01 -34.59
CA ASN A 361 56.63 18.46 -34.69
C ASN A 361 56.77 19.18 -36.07
N PRO A 362 56.73 20.56 -36.13
CA PRO A 362 56.04 21.56 -35.25
C PRO A 362 55.55 22.88 -35.98
N ASN A 363 55.23 23.94 -35.20
CA ASN A 363 55.32 25.40 -35.51
C ASN A 363 54.28 26.11 -36.43
N GLU A 364 53.98 27.44 -36.33
CA GLU A 364 54.00 28.46 -35.23
C GLU A 364 53.33 29.80 -35.71
N TYR A 365 52.95 30.71 -34.78
CA TYR A 365 52.36 32.08 -34.95
C TYR A 365 50.95 32.20 -35.64
N SER A 366 49.99 33.06 -35.27
CA SER A 366 49.92 34.50 -34.84
C SER A 366 50.08 35.49 -36.02
N THR A 367 49.42 36.66 -36.12
CA THR A 367 48.79 37.59 -35.12
C THR A 367 47.61 38.42 -35.73
N ASP A 368 46.84 39.13 -34.87
CA ASP A 368 46.23 40.48 -35.08
C ASP A 368 45.17 40.74 -36.20
N ASN A 369 44.32 41.79 -36.17
CA ASN A 369 43.58 42.51 -35.08
C ASN A 369 42.48 43.44 -35.69
N TRP A 370 41.57 43.98 -34.85
CA TRP A 370 40.79 45.24 -34.99
C TRP A 370 39.73 45.49 -36.12
N ASP A 371 38.45 45.46 -35.68
CA ASP A 371 37.56 46.64 -35.51
C ASP A 371 36.57 47.17 -36.62
N ARG A 372 35.49 47.80 -36.12
CA ARG A 372 34.49 48.76 -36.73
C ARG A 372 33.25 48.35 -37.57
N ASN A 373 32.09 48.66 -36.96
CA ASN A 373 30.96 49.48 -37.44
C ASN A 373 30.08 49.08 -38.66
N GLY A 374 28.74 49.11 -38.47
CA GLY A 374 27.74 49.20 -39.55
C GLY A 374 26.31 49.50 -39.06
N TYR A 375 25.68 50.54 -39.62
CA TYR A 375 24.26 50.94 -39.44
C TYR A 375 23.34 50.04 -40.33
N ASP A 376 21.99 50.13 -40.42
CA ASP A 376 21.00 51.16 -40.05
C ASP A 376 19.55 50.58 -40.09
N ARG A 377 18.53 51.38 -39.67
CA ARG A 377 17.07 51.33 -40.04
C ARG A 377 16.25 50.03 -39.73
N SER A 378 15.15 50.00 -38.97
CA SER A 378 13.90 50.81 -38.84
C SER A 378 12.70 50.32 -39.66
N PHE A 379 11.53 50.10 -39.02
CA PHE A 379 10.19 50.56 -39.45
C PHE A 379 9.15 50.39 -38.31
N SER A 380 7.93 50.91 -38.45
CA SER A 380 6.99 51.15 -37.32
C SER A 380 5.49 50.91 -37.62
N GLY A 381 4.70 50.69 -36.55
CA GLY A 381 3.22 50.66 -36.54
C GLY A 381 2.64 49.47 -35.73
N GLY A 382 1.50 49.58 -35.04
CA GLY A 382 0.69 50.77 -34.72
C GLY A 382 -0.74 50.45 -34.22
N GLY A 383 -1.14 50.97 -33.04
CA GLY A 383 -2.48 50.85 -32.45
C GLY A 383 -2.80 49.48 -31.79
N GLY A 384 -3.76 49.35 -30.87
CA GLY A 384 -4.57 50.38 -30.16
C GLY A 384 -5.83 49.76 -29.51
N GLY A 385 -6.17 50.14 -28.27
CA GLY A 385 -7.40 49.63 -27.60
C GLY A 385 -7.59 50.09 -26.14
N ASN A 386 -8.74 50.71 -25.85
CA ASN A 386 -9.23 51.07 -24.50
C ASN A 386 -9.96 49.85 -23.87
N GLY A 387 -10.31 49.80 -22.57
CA GLY A 387 -10.20 50.74 -21.43
C GLY A 387 -11.42 50.60 -20.49
N PHE A 388 -11.41 51.26 -19.31
CA PHE A 388 -12.47 51.28 -18.26
C PHE A 388 -12.70 49.92 -17.52
N ASN A 389 -13.08 49.81 -16.24
CA ASN A 389 -13.62 50.71 -15.19
C ASN A 389 -13.06 50.34 -13.77
N SER A 390 -13.32 51.00 -12.62
CA SER A 390 -13.45 52.45 -12.31
C SER A 390 -13.83 52.71 -10.81
N TRP A 391 -12.88 53.21 -9.97
CA TRP A 391 -13.08 54.00 -8.72
C TRP A 391 -13.86 53.32 -7.55
N GLU A 392 -13.84 53.73 -6.27
CA GLU A 392 -13.25 54.83 -5.44
C GLU A 392 -12.77 54.20 -4.08
N LYS A 393 -12.01 54.72 -3.09
CA LYS A 393 -11.72 56.05 -2.47
C LYS A 393 -12.89 56.69 -1.69
N PRO A 394 -12.71 57.65 -0.74
CA PRO A 394 -11.50 58.35 -0.22
C PRO A 394 -10.75 57.51 0.87
N ALA A 395 -9.95 57.96 1.85
CA ALA A 395 -9.45 59.25 2.40
C ALA A 395 -8.00 59.04 2.96
N ILE A 396 -7.08 59.99 3.23
CA ILE A 396 -7.03 61.47 3.41
C ILE A 396 -7.14 61.97 4.86
N ASN A 397 -6.01 62.38 5.46
CA ASN A 397 -5.76 63.81 5.71
C ASN A 397 -4.25 64.11 5.78
N ASP A 398 -3.85 65.28 5.30
CA ASP A 398 -2.46 65.68 5.02
C ASP A 398 -2.28 67.18 5.36
N THR A 399 -1.07 67.63 5.71
CA THR A 399 -0.80 69.05 5.97
C THR A 399 0.63 69.46 5.59
N PHE A 400 0.79 69.87 4.33
CA PHE A 400 1.63 70.98 3.83
C PHE A 400 3.02 71.23 4.46
N ASP A 401 4.05 71.19 3.62
CA ASP A 401 4.60 72.47 3.12
C ASP A 401 5.20 72.34 1.70
N TYR A 402 5.61 73.45 1.09
CA TYR A 402 5.76 73.63 -0.36
C TYR A 402 7.08 74.32 -0.73
N TYR A 403 7.95 73.70 -1.55
CA TYR A 403 8.71 74.35 -2.64
C TYR A 403 9.62 73.40 -3.45
N ASN A 404 9.82 73.75 -4.73
CA ASN A 404 10.96 73.41 -5.62
C ASN A 404 11.44 71.94 -5.73
N ARG A 405 10.80 71.23 -6.66
CA ARG A 405 11.43 70.67 -7.88
C ARG A 405 12.97 70.73 -7.93
N ASP A 406 13.60 69.55 -7.91
CA ASP A 406 14.77 69.27 -8.73
C ASP A 406 14.71 67.82 -9.25
N HIS A 407 15.32 67.52 -10.41
CA HIS A 407 15.27 66.18 -11.01
C HIS A 407 16.54 65.38 -10.70
N THR A 408 16.47 64.47 -9.74
CA THR A 408 17.41 63.35 -9.64
C THR A 408 16.68 62.03 -9.90
N GLU A 409 17.15 61.28 -10.89
CA GLU A 409 16.68 59.91 -11.10
C GLU A 409 17.21 59.03 -9.97
N SER A 410 16.34 58.67 -9.02
CA SER A 410 16.65 57.68 -8.01
C SER A 410 16.76 56.30 -8.66
N THR A 411 17.97 55.96 -9.10
CA THR A 411 18.30 54.60 -9.53
C THR A 411 17.90 53.63 -8.43
N ASN A 412 16.95 52.75 -8.75
CA ASN A 412 16.29 51.88 -7.77
C ASN A 412 17.18 50.66 -7.49
N ILE A 413 18.37 50.92 -6.94
CA ILE A 413 19.40 49.93 -6.61
C ILE A 413 18.89 49.12 -5.41
N GLN A 414 18.09 48.10 -5.71
CA GLN A 414 17.84 46.99 -4.79
C GLN A 414 19.20 46.44 -4.34
N PRO A 415 19.54 46.48 -3.04
CA PRO A 415 20.83 45.97 -2.59
C PRO A 415 20.95 44.49 -2.94
N ILE A 416 22.12 44.07 -3.42
CA ILE A 416 22.34 42.72 -3.92
C ILE A 416 22.01 41.71 -2.80
N GLU A 417 20.91 40.99 -2.96
CA GLU A 417 20.45 40.00 -2.00
C GLU A 417 21.46 38.84 -1.95
N VAL A 418 22.42 38.92 -1.03
CA VAL A 418 23.38 37.87 -0.70
C VAL A 418 22.61 36.59 -0.40
N PHE A 419 22.91 35.49 -1.09
CA PHE A 419 22.35 34.16 -0.83
C PHE A 419 23.42 33.24 -0.20
N ASP A 420 23.00 32.27 0.60
CA ASP A 420 23.83 31.15 1.08
C ASP A 420 22.96 29.89 1.07
N LEU A 421 23.46 28.81 0.47
CA LEU A 421 22.70 27.60 0.14
C LEU A 421 22.09 26.90 1.36
N TYR A 422 22.82 26.92 2.47
CA TYR A 422 22.49 26.22 3.71
C TYR A 422 21.92 27.17 4.80
N GLU A 423 21.59 28.42 4.47
CA GLU A 423 20.89 29.33 5.40
C GLU A 423 19.37 29.12 5.32
N SER A 424 18.69 28.93 6.46
CA SER A 424 17.22 28.77 6.52
C SER A 424 16.57 29.76 7.50
N ALA A 425 16.58 29.48 8.81
CA ALA A 425 16.06 30.40 9.83
C ALA A 425 17.16 31.37 10.32
N PRO A 426 16.81 32.61 10.73
CA PRO A 426 15.46 33.20 10.75
C PRO A 426 15.01 33.75 9.39
N ARG A 427 15.88 33.70 8.38
CA ARG A 427 15.75 34.48 7.13
C ARG A 427 14.51 34.13 6.30
N TYR A 428 14.21 32.85 6.14
CA TYR A 428 13.07 32.36 5.36
C TYR A 428 11.89 31.92 6.24
N GLY A 429 11.92 32.26 7.54
CA GLY A 429 10.92 31.92 8.55
C GLY A 429 11.53 31.31 9.80
N MET A 430 10.67 30.72 10.65
CA MET A 430 11.08 30.01 11.88
C MET A 430 11.64 28.59 11.63
N GLN A 431 11.64 28.12 10.38
CA GLN A 431 12.00 26.74 10.04
C GLN A 431 13.46 26.64 9.61
N HIS A 432 14.20 25.69 10.20
CA HIS A 432 15.51 25.27 9.74
C HIS A 432 15.37 24.21 8.62
N ASN A 433 16.50 23.77 8.09
CA ASN A 433 16.62 22.64 7.15
C ASN A 433 15.70 22.73 5.90
N LEU A 434 15.43 23.96 5.46
CA LEU A 434 14.58 24.29 4.32
C LEU A 434 15.31 23.95 3.02
N ILE A 435 14.69 23.12 2.17
CA ILE A 435 15.28 22.48 0.99
C ILE A 435 16.43 21.53 1.39
N PHE A 436 17.56 22.07 1.84
CA PHE A 436 18.73 21.34 2.32
C PHE A 436 18.87 21.49 3.84
N SER A 437 19.58 20.57 4.49
CA SER A 437 19.94 20.75 5.90
C SER A 437 20.88 21.94 6.12
N ASP A 438 20.69 22.67 7.22
CA ASP A 438 21.50 23.85 7.57
C ASP A 438 22.96 23.47 7.96
N LEU A 439 23.20 22.19 8.26
CA LEU A 439 24.53 21.63 8.55
C LEU A 439 25.18 20.91 7.35
N ALA A 440 24.51 20.84 6.21
CA ALA A 440 25.14 20.36 5.00
C ALA A 440 26.27 21.32 4.58
N ARG A 441 27.30 20.76 3.93
CA ARG A 441 28.49 21.49 3.44
C ARG A 441 28.80 21.23 1.99
N ASP A 442 28.42 20.06 1.48
CA ASP A 442 28.58 19.66 0.07
C ASP A 442 27.55 18.57 -0.29
N PHE A 443 27.52 18.11 -1.53
CA PHE A 443 26.74 16.95 -1.99
C PHE A 443 27.63 15.87 -2.61
N VAL A 444 27.35 14.59 -2.32
CA VAL A 444 27.99 13.45 -3.00
C VAL A 444 27.12 12.95 -4.15
N GLN A 445 27.71 12.77 -5.34
CA GLN A 445 27.05 12.09 -6.45
C GLN A 445 26.80 10.60 -6.12
N LEU A 446 25.59 10.11 -6.36
CA LEU A 446 25.34 8.67 -6.41
C LEU A 446 25.73 8.12 -7.79
N ALA A 447 26.60 7.12 -7.78
CA ALA A 447 26.95 6.37 -8.98
C ALA A 447 25.72 5.64 -9.53
N GLU A 448 25.66 5.47 -10.86
CA GLU A 448 24.46 5.02 -11.59
C GLU A 448 23.81 3.74 -11.05
N LYS A 449 24.63 2.73 -10.71
CA LYS A 449 24.21 1.47 -10.07
C LYS A 449 23.56 1.65 -8.68
N ASP A 450 23.88 2.73 -7.99
CA ASP A 450 23.43 3.05 -6.63
C ASP A 450 22.26 4.08 -6.65
N GLN A 451 21.85 4.56 -7.84
CA GLN A 451 20.67 5.43 -8.06
C GLN A 451 19.35 4.63 -7.98
N THR A 452 19.19 3.88 -6.90
CA THR A 452 17.99 3.13 -6.54
C THR A 452 17.73 3.34 -5.05
N TYR A 453 16.47 3.32 -4.61
CA TYR A 453 16.17 3.47 -3.18
C TYR A 453 16.85 2.38 -2.34
N THR A 454 16.97 1.16 -2.87
CA THR A 454 17.71 0.06 -2.24
C THR A 454 19.22 0.32 -2.15
N GLY A 455 19.85 0.82 -3.22
CA GLY A 455 21.28 1.17 -3.23
C GLY A 455 21.61 2.30 -2.25
N TYR A 456 20.84 3.38 -2.29
CA TYR A 456 20.96 4.53 -1.38
C TYR A 456 20.73 4.17 0.10
N LEU A 457 19.72 3.35 0.41
CA LEU A 457 19.44 2.93 1.79
C LEU A 457 20.49 1.95 2.34
N GLY A 458 21.01 1.06 1.48
CA GLY A 458 21.81 -0.08 1.91
C GLY A 458 21.12 -0.86 3.04
N ARG A 459 21.83 -1.08 4.15
CA ARG A 459 21.31 -1.80 5.33
C ARG A 459 20.17 -1.08 6.06
N SER A 460 19.95 0.21 5.83
CA SER A 460 18.85 0.95 6.48
C SER A 460 17.46 0.43 6.10
N ILE A 461 17.35 -0.29 4.97
CA ILE A 461 16.11 -0.97 4.57
C ILE A 461 15.68 -2.06 5.58
N ASP A 462 16.61 -2.64 6.34
CA ASP A 462 16.30 -3.67 7.36
C ASP A 462 15.48 -3.12 8.54
N HIS A 463 15.53 -1.80 8.78
CA HIS A 463 14.66 -1.11 9.74
C HIS A 463 13.26 -0.84 9.14
N ILE A 464 13.21 -0.46 7.86
CA ILE A 464 11.97 -0.17 7.11
C ILE A 464 11.14 -1.45 6.86
N LEU A 465 11.80 -2.57 6.62
CA LEU A 465 11.17 -3.90 6.59
C LEU A 465 10.92 -4.43 8.01
N GLY A 466 11.75 -4.04 8.99
CA GLY A 466 11.62 -4.40 10.40
C GLY A 466 10.32 -3.90 11.06
N VAL A 467 9.86 -2.69 10.76
CA VAL A 467 8.53 -2.19 11.21
C VAL A 467 7.35 -2.91 10.56
N ARG A 468 7.60 -3.79 9.56
CA ARG A 468 6.62 -4.67 8.92
C ARG A 468 6.84 -6.15 9.30
N HIS A 469 7.53 -6.40 10.42
CA HIS A 469 7.64 -7.74 10.98
C HIS A 469 6.30 -8.17 11.61
N CYS A 470 5.88 -9.39 11.29
CA CYS A 470 4.68 -10.02 11.84
C CYS A 470 5.09 -11.29 12.60
N PRO A 471 4.58 -11.53 13.82
CA PRO A 471 4.78 -12.81 14.51
C PRO A 471 4.30 -14.01 13.69
N VAL A 472 3.28 -13.79 12.85
CA VAL A 472 2.70 -14.79 11.95
C VAL A 472 3.31 -14.58 10.56
N ASN A 473 4.25 -15.43 10.18
CA ASN A 473 5.03 -15.22 8.95
C ASN A 473 4.30 -15.60 7.65
N ARG A 474 3.38 -16.58 7.71
CA ARG A 474 2.66 -17.12 6.55
C ARG A 474 1.19 -17.45 6.87
N MET A 475 0.36 -17.51 5.82
CA MET A 475 -1.00 -18.05 5.86
C MET A 475 -1.23 -18.88 4.60
N THR A 476 -1.70 -20.11 4.75
CA THR A 476 -1.88 -21.06 3.65
C THR A 476 -3.37 -21.24 3.35
N LEU A 477 -3.82 -20.66 2.24
CA LEU A 477 -5.19 -20.80 1.74
C LEU A 477 -5.31 -22.11 0.94
N CYS A 478 -6.20 -23.00 1.37
CA CYS A 478 -6.56 -24.19 0.63
C CYS A 478 -7.70 -23.91 -0.35
N VAL A 479 -7.54 -24.38 -1.59
CA VAL A 479 -8.50 -24.29 -2.69
C VAL A 479 -8.68 -25.66 -3.35
N THR A 480 -9.75 -25.86 -4.11
CA THR A 480 -10.17 -27.20 -4.59
C THR A 480 -9.86 -27.46 -6.07
N SER A 481 -9.79 -26.41 -6.89
CA SER A 481 -9.70 -26.50 -8.35
C SER A 481 -8.48 -25.75 -8.92
N ASP A 482 -8.13 -26.04 -10.18
CA ASP A 482 -7.06 -25.31 -10.90
C ASP A 482 -7.36 -23.81 -11.09
N PRO A 483 -8.58 -23.37 -11.45
CA PRO A 483 -8.90 -21.94 -11.58
C PRO A 483 -8.81 -21.19 -10.24
N GLU A 484 -9.23 -21.80 -9.13
CA GLU A 484 -9.03 -21.21 -7.81
C GLU A 484 -7.55 -21.15 -7.42
N MET A 485 -6.73 -22.15 -7.78
CA MET A 485 -5.28 -22.10 -7.57
C MET A 485 -4.64 -20.96 -8.34
N GLU A 486 -5.03 -20.73 -9.59
CA GLU A 486 -4.56 -19.58 -10.38
C GLU A 486 -5.01 -18.25 -9.74
N LYS A 487 -6.27 -18.13 -9.31
CA LYS A 487 -6.78 -16.93 -8.60
C LYS A 487 -6.05 -16.71 -7.27
N CYS A 488 -5.73 -17.77 -6.53
CA CYS A 488 -4.95 -17.69 -5.29
C CYS A 488 -3.50 -17.23 -5.55
N VAL A 489 -2.85 -17.72 -6.62
CA VAL A 489 -1.50 -17.27 -7.00
C VAL A 489 -1.51 -15.78 -7.41
N LYS A 490 -2.52 -15.33 -8.15
CA LYS A 490 -2.72 -13.90 -8.45
C LYS A 490 -2.93 -13.06 -7.18
N MET A 491 -3.79 -13.52 -6.26
CA MET A 491 -4.00 -12.91 -4.94
C MET A 491 -2.67 -12.80 -4.17
N LYS A 492 -1.89 -13.88 -4.10
CA LYS A 492 -0.59 -13.92 -3.43
C LYS A 492 0.38 -12.87 -3.98
N ILE A 493 0.45 -12.72 -5.30
CA ILE A 493 1.31 -11.73 -5.95
C ILE A 493 0.84 -10.31 -5.59
N ALA A 494 -0.47 -10.03 -5.66
CA ALA A 494 -1.05 -8.73 -5.33
C ALA A 494 -0.80 -8.32 -3.86
N LEU A 495 -1.10 -9.21 -2.89
CA LEU A 495 -0.87 -8.92 -1.47
C LEU A 495 0.63 -8.74 -1.15
N LYS A 496 1.51 -9.51 -1.81
CA LYS A 496 2.96 -9.35 -1.68
C LYS A 496 3.46 -8.05 -2.32
N ALA A 497 2.84 -7.58 -3.40
CA ALA A 497 3.13 -6.29 -4.01
C ALA A 497 2.76 -5.10 -3.09
N GLN A 498 1.77 -5.25 -2.20
CA GLN A 498 1.46 -4.28 -1.15
C GLN A 498 2.26 -4.47 0.16
N LEU A 499 3.20 -5.43 0.19
CA LEU A 499 3.99 -5.81 1.38
C LEU A 499 3.16 -6.32 2.57
N LEU A 500 1.92 -6.78 2.32
CA LEU A 500 1.00 -7.24 3.37
C LEU A 500 1.50 -8.53 4.05
N LYS A 501 1.05 -8.72 5.29
CA LYS A 501 1.45 -9.80 6.21
C LYS A 501 0.23 -10.45 6.89
N PRO A 502 0.28 -11.77 7.19
CA PRO A 502 1.27 -12.78 6.77
C PRO A 502 1.47 -12.91 5.24
N GLU A 503 2.54 -13.57 4.79
CA GLU A 503 2.67 -13.90 3.36
C GLU A 503 1.69 -15.03 2.99
N LEU A 504 0.82 -14.78 2.01
CA LEU A 504 -0.12 -15.76 1.48
C LEU A 504 0.62 -16.89 0.75
N LEU A 505 0.23 -18.13 1.03
CA LEU A 505 0.57 -19.35 0.30
C LEU A 505 -0.73 -20.01 -0.18
N CYS A 506 -0.63 -20.83 -1.22
CA CYS A 506 -1.75 -21.55 -1.80
C CYS A 506 -1.49 -23.05 -1.73
N HIS A 507 -2.51 -23.82 -1.33
CA HIS A 507 -2.50 -25.28 -1.29
C HIS A 507 -3.69 -25.82 -2.08
N ARG A 508 -3.49 -26.87 -2.87
CA ARG A 508 -4.57 -27.52 -3.62
C ARG A 508 -5.01 -28.78 -2.87
N GLY A 509 -6.21 -28.73 -2.30
CA GLY A 509 -6.94 -29.94 -1.91
C GLY A 509 -7.62 -30.56 -3.13
N HIS A 510 -7.94 -31.85 -3.06
CA HIS A 510 -8.77 -32.51 -4.09
C HIS A 510 -10.28 -32.36 -3.85
N SER A 511 -10.67 -31.77 -2.71
CA SER A 511 -12.06 -31.50 -2.31
C SER A 511 -12.10 -30.53 -1.12
N GLN A 512 -13.28 -30.03 -0.78
CA GLN A 512 -13.52 -29.25 0.43
C GLN A 512 -13.19 -30.06 1.70
N ILE A 513 -13.56 -31.35 1.75
CA ILE A 513 -13.21 -32.25 2.87
C ILE A 513 -11.70 -32.39 3.03
N ASN A 514 -10.97 -32.53 1.91
CA ASN A 514 -9.51 -32.60 1.96
C ASN A 514 -8.86 -31.27 2.36
N CYS A 515 -9.48 -30.12 2.04
CA CYS A 515 -9.06 -28.84 2.63
C CYS A 515 -9.31 -28.79 4.14
N MET A 516 -10.44 -29.29 4.65
CA MET A 516 -10.69 -29.35 6.11
C MET A 516 -9.65 -30.24 6.82
N GLN A 517 -9.33 -31.41 6.26
CA GLN A 517 -8.25 -32.29 6.72
C GLN A 517 -6.88 -31.59 6.70
N SER A 518 -6.57 -30.87 5.61
CA SER A 518 -5.30 -30.13 5.46
C SER A 518 -5.18 -29.03 6.52
N ILE A 519 -6.27 -28.34 6.87
CA ILE A 519 -6.29 -27.33 7.94
C ILE A 519 -6.14 -27.99 9.31
N GLN A 520 -6.87 -29.08 9.58
CA GLN A 520 -6.76 -29.81 10.85
C GLN A 520 -5.33 -30.32 11.11
N SER A 521 -4.68 -30.87 10.08
CA SER A 521 -3.34 -31.48 10.15
C SER A 521 -2.16 -30.49 10.10
N GLY A 522 -2.38 -29.22 9.75
CA GLY A 522 -1.31 -28.20 9.67
C GLY A 522 -0.63 -28.08 8.30
N ILE A 523 -1.18 -28.71 7.26
CA ILE A 523 -0.75 -28.54 5.86
C ILE A 523 -1.29 -27.21 5.28
N ALA A 524 -2.48 -26.80 5.71
CA ALA A 524 -3.10 -25.52 5.40
C ALA A 524 -3.52 -24.76 6.68
N ASP A 525 -3.90 -23.49 6.52
CA ASP A 525 -4.31 -22.63 7.62
C ASP A 525 -5.77 -22.16 7.49
N VAL A 526 -6.23 -21.85 6.27
CA VAL A 526 -7.57 -21.30 5.99
C VAL A 526 -8.19 -21.87 4.71
N THR A 527 -9.52 -21.85 4.61
CA THR A 527 -10.29 -22.06 3.35
C THR A 527 -11.66 -21.39 3.46
N VAL A 528 -12.36 -21.21 2.35
CA VAL A 528 -13.70 -20.61 2.30
C VAL A 528 -14.73 -21.71 2.05
N LEU A 529 -15.80 -21.74 2.85
CA LEU A 529 -16.78 -22.83 2.86
C LEU A 529 -18.23 -22.32 2.83
N ASP A 530 -19.10 -23.05 2.11
CA ASP A 530 -20.56 -22.94 2.25
C ASP A 530 -20.99 -23.27 3.68
N ALA A 531 -22.12 -22.70 4.13
CA ALA A 531 -22.65 -22.88 5.48
C ALA A 531 -22.79 -24.36 5.92
N SER A 532 -23.06 -25.29 5.00
CA SER A 532 -23.13 -26.73 5.29
C SER A 532 -21.76 -27.42 5.35
N ASP A 533 -20.77 -26.90 4.60
CA ASP A 533 -19.38 -27.31 4.78
C ASP A 533 -18.82 -26.75 6.09
N VAL A 534 -19.21 -25.55 6.54
CA VAL A 534 -18.87 -25.00 7.88
C VAL A 534 -19.39 -25.92 9.00
N TYR A 535 -20.60 -26.49 8.86
CA TYR A 535 -21.12 -27.49 9.79
C TYR A 535 -20.21 -28.72 9.87
N THR A 536 -19.80 -29.24 8.71
CA THR A 536 -18.95 -30.43 8.60
C THR A 536 -17.55 -30.15 9.14
N ALA A 537 -17.00 -28.96 8.86
CA ALA A 537 -15.72 -28.46 9.34
C ALA A 537 -15.68 -28.33 10.87
N GLY A 538 -16.74 -27.81 11.48
CA GLY A 538 -16.90 -27.78 12.93
C GLY A 538 -17.02 -29.17 13.54
N LEU A 539 -18.05 -29.93 13.13
CA LEU A 539 -18.40 -31.22 13.74
C LEU A 539 -17.31 -32.30 13.59
N ARG A 540 -16.70 -32.42 12.41
CA ARG A 540 -15.74 -33.51 12.12
C ARG A 540 -14.28 -33.09 12.29
N PHE A 541 -13.97 -31.80 12.09
CA PHE A 541 -12.59 -31.32 12.00
C PHE A 541 -12.17 -30.32 13.09
N ASN A 542 -13.09 -29.89 13.97
CA ASN A 542 -12.90 -28.85 14.99
C ASN A 542 -12.44 -27.50 14.42
N LEU A 543 -12.88 -27.17 13.20
CA LEU A 543 -12.60 -25.88 12.57
C LEU A 543 -13.64 -24.83 12.98
N ILE A 544 -13.27 -23.56 12.90
CA ILE A 544 -14.14 -22.42 13.26
C ILE A 544 -14.22 -21.39 12.13
N PRO A 545 -15.43 -20.88 11.79
CA PRO A 545 -15.57 -19.67 10.98
C PRO A 545 -15.07 -18.44 11.74
N PHE A 546 -14.37 -17.53 11.06
CA PHE A 546 -13.83 -16.30 11.68
C PHE A 546 -14.00 -15.03 10.84
N ILE A 547 -14.35 -15.16 9.55
CA ILE A 547 -14.80 -14.10 8.65
C ILE A 547 -16.00 -14.63 7.87
N SER A 548 -16.99 -13.78 7.56
CA SER A 548 -18.12 -14.08 6.68
C SER A 548 -18.11 -13.21 5.43
N GLU A 549 -18.58 -13.76 4.31
CA GLU A 549 -19.04 -12.96 3.16
C GLU A 549 -20.33 -12.18 3.53
N VAL A 550 -20.56 -11.05 2.87
CA VAL A 550 -21.81 -10.28 2.91
C VAL A 550 -22.24 -9.94 1.47
N TYR A 551 -23.51 -10.20 1.17
CA TYR A 551 -24.12 -9.95 -0.14
C TYR A 551 -25.00 -8.68 -0.10
N ASN A 552 -26.17 -8.68 -0.73
CA ASN A 552 -27.07 -7.52 -0.82
C ASN A 552 -27.83 -7.16 0.48
N LEU A 553 -27.94 -8.09 1.44
CA LEU A 553 -28.76 -7.88 2.66
C LEU A 553 -28.08 -7.06 3.76
N GLY A 554 -26.81 -6.66 3.59
CA GLY A 554 -25.98 -6.00 4.62
C GLY A 554 -25.62 -6.86 5.84
N THR A 555 -26.32 -7.97 6.05
CA THR A 555 -26.07 -9.00 7.06
C THR A 555 -25.34 -10.20 6.43
N PRO A 556 -24.60 -11.01 7.23
CA PRO A 556 -23.89 -12.20 6.75
C PRO A 556 -24.83 -13.38 6.47
N ASP A 557 -25.91 -13.14 5.71
CA ASP A 557 -26.98 -14.10 5.45
C ASP A 557 -27.45 -14.03 4.00
N TYR A 558 -28.21 -15.05 3.58
CA TYR A 558 -29.02 -15.02 2.36
C TYR A 558 -30.28 -15.89 2.48
N TYR A 559 -31.26 -15.66 1.60
CA TYR A 559 -32.43 -16.53 1.44
C TYR A 559 -32.19 -17.61 0.39
N VAL A 560 -32.62 -18.84 0.68
CA VAL A 560 -32.62 -19.99 -0.24
C VAL A 560 -33.92 -19.97 -1.04
N VAL A 561 -33.83 -20.08 -2.36
CA VAL A 561 -34.99 -20.06 -3.26
C VAL A 561 -34.95 -21.23 -4.26
N ALA A 562 -36.14 -21.65 -4.69
CA ALA A 562 -36.32 -22.50 -5.86
C ALA A 562 -36.74 -21.61 -7.03
N VAL A 563 -36.00 -21.67 -8.14
CA VAL A 563 -36.21 -20.84 -9.34
C VAL A 563 -36.66 -21.74 -10.49
N ALA A 564 -37.73 -21.36 -11.17
CA ALA A 564 -38.18 -21.97 -12.43
C ALA A 564 -38.21 -20.91 -13.54
N LYS A 565 -38.43 -21.34 -14.79
CA LYS A 565 -38.71 -20.43 -15.91
C LYS A 565 -40.16 -19.96 -15.86
N GLU A 566 -40.41 -18.73 -16.28
CA GLU A 566 -41.78 -18.17 -16.38
C GLU A 566 -42.63 -18.94 -17.43
N GLU A 567 -41.99 -19.41 -18.50
CA GLU A 567 -42.62 -20.20 -19.58
C GLU A 567 -43.08 -21.63 -19.18
N ASP A 568 -42.68 -22.17 -18.03
CA ASP A 568 -43.12 -23.48 -17.51
C ASP A 568 -44.09 -23.31 -16.34
N ASP A 569 -45.33 -22.95 -16.65
CA ASP A 569 -46.45 -22.76 -15.71
C ASP A 569 -46.84 -24.06 -14.97
N ASN A 570 -46.46 -25.23 -15.50
CA ASN A 570 -46.74 -26.56 -14.95
C ASN A 570 -45.76 -26.99 -13.82
N THR A 571 -44.81 -26.14 -13.44
CA THR A 571 -43.88 -26.39 -12.33
C THR A 571 -44.26 -25.61 -11.08
N ASP A 572 -44.52 -26.33 -9.99
CA ASP A 572 -44.76 -25.77 -8.65
C ASP A 572 -43.93 -26.52 -7.59
N LEU A 573 -43.69 -25.89 -6.43
CA LEU A 573 -42.83 -26.43 -5.37
C LEU A 573 -43.38 -27.73 -4.74
N THR A 574 -44.70 -27.95 -4.78
CA THR A 574 -45.38 -29.08 -4.14
C THR A 574 -45.37 -30.33 -5.02
N TYR A 575 -45.26 -30.19 -6.35
CA TYR A 575 -45.25 -31.29 -7.30
C TYR A 575 -44.03 -31.30 -8.24
N LEU A 576 -42.82 -31.42 -7.66
CA LEU A 576 -41.57 -31.59 -8.42
C LEU A 576 -41.28 -33.05 -8.82
N LYS A 577 -42.28 -33.92 -8.82
CA LYS A 577 -42.09 -35.35 -9.11
C LYS A 577 -41.82 -35.57 -10.61
N ASN A 578 -40.79 -36.36 -10.93
CA ASN A 578 -40.27 -36.62 -12.27
C ASN A 578 -39.72 -35.38 -13.02
N LYS A 579 -39.71 -34.19 -12.39
CA LYS A 579 -39.08 -32.99 -12.96
C LYS A 579 -37.55 -33.10 -12.94
N TYR A 580 -36.89 -32.24 -13.69
CA TYR A 580 -35.45 -32.11 -13.85
C TYR A 580 -34.89 -30.99 -12.94
N THR A 581 -33.84 -31.28 -12.16
CA THR A 581 -33.40 -30.36 -11.09
C THR A 581 -31.90 -30.02 -11.09
N CYS A 582 -31.61 -28.76 -10.83
CA CYS A 582 -30.27 -28.19 -10.79
C CYS A 582 -29.90 -27.76 -9.37
N HIS A 583 -28.77 -28.24 -8.87
CA HIS A 583 -28.32 -28.04 -7.49
C HIS A 583 -26.88 -27.53 -7.48
N THR A 584 -26.55 -26.58 -6.60
CA THR A 584 -25.19 -26.00 -6.52
C THR A 584 -24.09 -27.00 -6.13
N GLY A 585 -24.49 -28.16 -5.60
CA GLY A 585 -23.64 -29.29 -5.23
C GLY A 585 -24.28 -30.12 -4.14
N ILE A 586 -23.93 -31.41 -4.05
CA ILE A 586 -24.36 -32.27 -2.94
C ILE A 586 -23.95 -31.64 -1.61
N ASN A 587 -24.75 -31.85 -0.57
CA ASN A 587 -24.53 -31.35 0.78
C ASN A 587 -24.44 -29.82 0.95
N THR A 588 -24.58 -28.98 -0.08
CA THR A 588 -24.60 -27.50 0.06
C THR A 588 -25.85 -27.00 0.79
N ALA A 589 -25.76 -25.84 1.46
CA ALA A 589 -26.87 -25.29 2.23
C ALA A 589 -28.09 -24.96 1.37
N ALA A 590 -27.89 -24.14 0.33
CA ALA A 590 -28.95 -23.70 -0.58
C ALA A 590 -29.37 -24.77 -1.60
N GLY A 591 -28.39 -25.44 -2.21
CA GLY A 591 -28.63 -26.37 -3.30
C GLY A 591 -29.17 -27.73 -2.84
N TRP A 592 -28.92 -28.14 -1.59
CA TRP A 592 -29.25 -29.49 -1.14
C TRP A 592 -29.99 -29.55 0.21
N VAL A 593 -29.43 -28.92 1.25
CA VAL A 593 -29.92 -29.10 2.63
C VAL A 593 -31.31 -28.50 2.82
N TYR A 594 -31.51 -27.22 2.48
CA TYR A 594 -32.82 -26.59 2.64
C TYR A 594 -33.91 -27.20 1.74
N PRO A 595 -33.69 -27.39 0.42
CA PRO A 595 -34.70 -28.00 -0.46
C PRO A 595 -35.18 -29.36 0.04
N LEU A 596 -34.25 -30.29 0.31
CA LEU A 596 -34.65 -31.66 0.71
C LEU A 596 -35.20 -31.70 2.14
N ALA A 597 -34.69 -30.88 3.06
CA ALA A 597 -35.31 -30.75 4.38
C ALA A 597 -36.76 -30.23 4.27
N TYR A 598 -37.02 -29.28 3.37
CA TYR A 598 -38.35 -28.71 3.15
C TYR A 598 -39.31 -29.74 2.54
N LEU A 599 -38.91 -30.41 1.45
CA LEU A 599 -39.74 -31.44 0.79
C LEU A 599 -40.02 -32.64 1.72
N ILE A 600 -39.02 -33.10 2.49
CA ILE A 600 -39.17 -34.23 3.43
C ILE A 600 -40.07 -33.86 4.61
N SER A 601 -39.90 -32.66 5.19
CA SER A 601 -40.70 -32.20 6.33
C SER A 601 -42.19 -32.09 6.00
N ASN A 602 -42.50 -31.55 4.81
CA ASN A 602 -43.87 -31.40 4.32
C ASN A 602 -44.45 -32.69 3.70
N LYS A 603 -43.65 -33.77 3.62
CA LYS A 603 -44.03 -35.10 3.09
C LYS A 603 -44.40 -35.10 1.60
N TRP A 604 -43.97 -34.09 0.84
CA TRP A 604 -44.14 -34.04 -0.62
C TRP A 604 -43.21 -35.03 -1.34
N ILE A 605 -42.09 -35.37 -0.71
CA ILE A 605 -41.17 -36.45 -1.07
C ILE A 605 -41.21 -37.55 0.01
N ARG A 606 -40.92 -38.81 -0.37
CA ARG A 606 -40.83 -39.91 0.59
C ARG A 606 -39.47 -39.86 1.32
N GLY A 607 -39.47 -39.46 2.57
CA GLY A 607 -38.28 -39.55 3.43
C GLY A 607 -37.88 -41.00 3.70
N TYR A 608 -36.66 -41.39 3.32
CA TYR A 608 -36.03 -42.67 3.66
C TYR A 608 -35.23 -42.55 4.97
N GLY A 609 -35.93 -42.15 6.03
CA GLY A 609 -35.28 -41.67 7.25
C GLY A 609 -34.53 -40.37 6.97
N CYS A 610 -33.21 -40.43 7.08
CA CYS A 610 -32.26 -39.32 6.88
C CYS A 610 -31.40 -39.50 5.61
N ASP A 611 -31.70 -40.48 4.76
CA ASP A 611 -31.08 -40.64 3.43
C ASP A 611 -31.78 -39.74 2.41
N SER A 612 -31.28 -38.50 2.30
CA SER A 612 -31.79 -37.52 1.33
C SER A 612 -31.40 -37.83 -0.12
N VAL A 613 -30.27 -38.53 -0.33
CA VAL A 613 -29.78 -38.88 -1.67
C VAL A 613 -30.74 -39.86 -2.33
N ARG A 614 -31.11 -40.93 -1.62
CA ARG A 614 -32.11 -41.88 -2.08
C ARG A 614 -33.48 -41.23 -2.26
N ALA A 615 -33.90 -40.36 -1.33
CA ALA A 615 -35.19 -39.67 -1.44
C ALA A 615 -35.28 -38.84 -2.72
N ALA A 616 -34.24 -38.05 -3.03
CA ALA A 616 -34.14 -37.28 -4.27
C ALA A 616 -34.09 -38.18 -5.52
N ALA A 617 -33.25 -39.22 -5.51
CA ALA A 617 -33.02 -40.08 -6.68
C ALA A 617 -34.23 -40.94 -7.08
N GLU A 618 -35.11 -41.30 -6.14
CA GLU A 618 -36.39 -41.99 -6.43
C GLU A 618 -37.54 -41.04 -6.81
N TYR A 619 -37.33 -39.72 -6.81
CA TYR A 619 -38.39 -38.71 -6.98
C TYR A 619 -38.18 -37.75 -8.16
N PHE A 620 -36.96 -37.25 -8.37
CA PHE A 620 -36.58 -36.47 -9.55
C PHE A 620 -36.21 -37.43 -10.70
N SER A 621 -36.48 -37.05 -11.95
CA SER A 621 -36.16 -37.94 -13.08
C SER A 621 -34.67 -37.90 -13.44
N LYS A 622 -34.12 -36.69 -13.53
CA LYS A 622 -32.70 -36.39 -13.78
C LYS A 622 -32.32 -35.14 -13.01
N SER A 623 -31.06 -35.02 -12.62
CA SER A 623 -30.55 -33.84 -11.94
C SER A 623 -29.11 -33.54 -12.34
N CYS A 624 -28.63 -32.34 -12.04
CA CYS A 624 -27.21 -32.11 -11.80
C CYS A 624 -26.99 -31.79 -10.32
N VAL A 625 -26.29 -32.71 -9.63
CA VAL A 625 -25.92 -32.63 -8.21
C VAL A 625 -24.40 -32.83 -8.08
N PRO A 626 -23.60 -31.79 -8.37
CA PRO A 626 -22.14 -31.85 -8.31
C PRO A 626 -21.61 -32.51 -7.02
N GLY A 627 -20.93 -33.64 -7.16
CA GLY A 627 -20.40 -34.47 -6.08
C GLY A 627 -21.22 -35.71 -5.70
N ALA A 628 -22.40 -35.96 -6.27
CA ALA A 628 -23.27 -37.07 -5.86
C ALA A 628 -22.69 -38.48 -6.09
N LEU A 629 -21.76 -38.62 -7.04
CA LEU A 629 -21.00 -39.85 -7.31
C LEU A 629 -19.70 -39.96 -6.48
N SER A 630 -19.36 -38.96 -5.67
CA SER A 630 -18.14 -38.98 -4.83
C SER A 630 -18.40 -39.68 -3.51
N THR A 631 -17.59 -40.70 -3.21
CA THR A 631 -17.60 -41.44 -1.94
C THR A 631 -17.22 -40.59 -0.71
N GLU A 632 -16.67 -39.40 -0.92
CA GLU A 632 -16.43 -38.41 0.15
C GLU A 632 -17.73 -37.76 0.66
N TYR A 633 -18.75 -37.67 -0.21
CA TYR A 633 -19.99 -36.95 0.04
C TYR A 633 -21.23 -37.85 0.08
N ASN A 634 -21.20 -38.96 -0.64
CA ASN A 634 -22.21 -40.00 -0.65
C ASN A 634 -21.59 -41.35 -0.24
N ILE A 635 -21.89 -41.79 0.98
CA ILE A 635 -21.45 -43.10 1.51
C ILE A 635 -22.46 -44.24 1.21
N GLY A 636 -23.56 -43.92 0.53
CA GLY A 636 -24.61 -44.86 0.17
C GLY A 636 -24.42 -45.44 -1.23
N VAL A 637 -25.53 -45.77 -1.88
CA VAL A 637 -25.53 -46.17 -3.30
C VAL A 637 -25.36 -44.91 -4.16
N PRO A 638 -24.45 -44.89 -5.17
CA PRO A 638 -24.42 -43.84 -6.17
C PRO A 638 -25.64 -43.97 -7.10
N TYR A 639 -26.28 -42.85 -7.40
CA TYR A 639 -27.43 -42.78 -8.31
C TYR A 639 -27.06 -41.93 -9.51
N ASP A 640 -26.86 -42.57 -10.67
CA ASP A 640 -26.35 -41.90 -11.88
C ASP A 640 -27.25 -40.74 -12.33
N ASN A 641 -28.57 -40.88 -12.18
CA ASN A 641 -29.54 -39.85 -12.52
C ASN A 641 -29.40 -38.55 -11.70
N MET A 642 -28.60 -38.54 -10.62
CA MET A 642 -28.24 -37.31 -9.89
C MET A 642 -27.15 -36.48 -10.60
N CYS A 643 -26.52 -37.01 -11.66
CA CYS A 643 -25.53 -36.31 -12.47
C CYS A 643 -25.91 -36.21 -13.96
N ASP A 644 -27.02 -36.83 -14.38
CA ASP A 644 -27.52 -36.91 -15.77
C ASP A 644 -27.65 -35.57 -16.52
N LEU A 645 -27.71 -34.43 -15.82
CA LEU A 645 -27.76 -33.08 -16.41
C LEU A 645 -26.44 -32.30 -16.29
N CYS A 646 -25.39 -32.86 -15.66
CA CYS A 646 -24.12 -32.15 -15.49
C CYS A 646 -23.30 -32.11 -16.80
N HIS A 647 -22.55 -31.03 -17.01
CA HIS A 647 -21.92 -30.70 -18.30
C HIS A 647 -20.42 -31.02 -18.34
N GLY A 648 -19.76 -31.19 -17.19
CA GLY A 648 -18.36 -31.59 -17.10
C GLY A 648 -18.08 -32.94 -17.78
N VAL A 649 -16.87 -33.11 -18.32
CA VAL A 649 -16.46 -34.32 -19.05
C VAL A 649 -15.28 -35.04 -18.40
N SER A 650 -15.23 -36.37 -18.55
CA SER A 650 -14.17 -37.22 -17.97
C SER A 650 -14.03 -36.97 -16.46
N TYR A 651 -12.83 -36.70 -15.94
CA TYR A 651 -12.59 -36.42 -14.52
C TYR A 651 -13.34 -35.20 -13.96
N ARG A 652 -13.93 -34.35 -14.81
CA ARG A 652 -14.70 -33.16 -14.42
C ARG A 652 -16.19 -33.45 -14.21
N TYR A 653 -16.72 -34.53 -14.79
CA TYR A 653 -18.14 -34.85 -14.77
C TYR A 653 -18.66 -34.95 -13.34
N CYS A 654 -19.64 -34.09 -13.01
CA CYS A 654 -20.28 -34.04 -11.71
C CYS A 654 -19.30 -33.85 -10.53
N ARG A 655 -18.19 -33.13 -10.74
CA ARG A 655 -17.24 -32.76 -9.68
C ARG A 655 -17.81 -31.64 -8.80
N ARG A 656 -17.59 -31.72 -7.48
CA ARG A 656 -17.96 -30.67 -6.51
C ARG A 656 -16.90 -29.55 -6.45
N ASP A 657 -16.44 -29.08 -7.59
CA ASP A 657 -15.44 -28.01 -7.72
C ASP A 657 -15.61 -27.28 -9.06
N ALA A 658 -14.95 -26.12 -9.22
CA ALA A 658 -15.09 -25.24 -10.38
C ALA A 658 -14.51 -25.77 -11.71
N SER A 659 -14.29 -27.09 -11.84
CA SER A 659 -14.08 -27.77 -13.12
C SER A 659 -15.36 -28.36 -13.73
N GLU A 660 -16.44 -28.47 -12.97
CA GLU A 660 -17.80 -28.74 -13.47
C GLU A 660 -18.52 -27.42 -13.77
N ASP A 661 -18.99 -27.25 -15.02
CA ASP A 661 -19.62 -26.01 -15.50
C ASP A 661 -20.91 -25.67 -14.75
N TYR A 662 -21.60 -26.68 -14.22
CA TYR A 662 -22.85 -26.52 -13.47
C TYR A 662 -22.66 -26.55 -11.93
N PHE A 663 -21.42 -26.40 -11.44
CA PHE A 663 -21.11 -26.26 -10.01
C PHE A 663 -21.40 -24.85 -9.47
N GLY A 664 -21.72 -24.76 -8.18
CA GLY A 664 -21.94 -23.49 -7.49
C GLY A 664 -23.26 -22.81 -7.87
N TYR A 665 -23.43 -21.58 -7.40
CA TYR A 665 -24.66 -20.81 -7.59
C TYR A 665 -24.90 -20.44 -9.05
N THR A 666 -23.87 -19.88 -9.69
CA THR A 666 -23.90 -19.55 -11.12
C THR A 666 -24.13 -20.79 -11.99
N GLY A 667 -23.44 -21.90 -11.71
CA GLY A 667 -23.58 -23.15 -12.48
C GLY A 667 -24.95 -23.82 -12.34
N ALA A 668 -25.56 -23.85 -11.15
CA ALA A 668 -26.91 -24.39 -10.97
C ALA A 668 -27.96 -23.57 -11.72
N PHE A 669 -27.82 -22.24 -11.79
CA PHE A 669 -28.69 -21.40 -12.60
C PHE A 669 -28.43 -21.59 -14.11
N ARG A 670 -27.17 -21.76 -14.54
CA ARG A 670 -26.81 -22.10 -15.93
C ARG A 670 -27.45 -23.44 -16.37
N CYS A 671 -27.50 -24.43 -15.48
CA CYS A 671 -28.21 -25.70 -15.68
C CYS A 671 -29.73 -25.53 -15.93
N LEU A 672 -30.39 -24.57 -15.28
CA LEU A 672 -31.79 -24.20 -15.57
C LEU A 672 -31.93 -23.53 -16.95
N VAL A 673 -31.00 -22.62 -17.29
CA VAL A 673 -31.06 -21.88 -18.57
C VAL A 673 -30.84 -22.79 -19.77
N GLU A 674 -29.68 -23.45 -19.85
CA GLU A 674 -29.24 -24.24 -21.02
C GLU A 674 -29.12 -25.75 -20.77
N GLY A 675 -28.97 -26.19 -19.51
CA GLY A 675 -28.81 -27.61 -19.15
C GLY A 675 -30.11 -28.44 -19.16
N GLY A 676 -31.25 -27.81 -19.46
CA GLY A 676 -32.54 -28.49 -19.55
C GLY A 676 -33.20 -28.84 -18.20
N GLY A 677 -32.77 -28.22 -17.10
CA GLY A 677 -33.51 -28.31 -15.84
C GLY A 677 -34.85 -27.56 -15.89
N ASP A 678 -35.83 -28.02 -15.09
CA ASP A 678 -37.08 -27.30 -14.83
C ASP A 678 -36.95 -26.36 -13.61
N VAL A 679 -36.15 -26.76 -12.60
CA VAL A 679 -35.96 -26.03 -11.33
C VAL A 679 -34.50 -25.96 -10.92
N SER A 680 -34.06 -24.80 -10.44
CA SER A 680 -32.75 -24.60 -9.79
C SER A 680 -32.89 -24.15 -8.34
N PHE A 681 -32.11 -24.75 -7.43
CA PHE A 681 -32.07 -24.40 -6.01
C PHE A 681 -30.82 -23.56 -5.68
N VAL A 682 -31.02 -22.27 -5.39
CA VAL A 682 -29.95 -21.25 -5.32
C VAL A 682 -30.20 -20.21 -4.21
N LYS A 683 -29.29 -19.25 -4.04
CA LYS A 683 -29.50 -18.03 -3.24
C LYS A 683 -30.38 -17.04 -4.04
N HIS A 684 -31.17 -16.25 -3.35
CA HIS A 684 -32.08 -15.26 -3.94
C HIS A 684 -31.42 -14.26 -4.92
N THR A 685 -30.14 -13.92 -4.74
CA THR A 685 -29.43 -12.99 -5.63
C THR A 685 -29.01 -13.61 -6.97
N THR A 686 -28.97 -14.93 -7.12
CA THR A 686 -28.35 -15.60 -8.28
C THR A 686 -28.98 -15.23 -9.62
N VAL A 687 -30.30 -15.09 -9.72
CA VAL A 687 -30.92 -14.67 -11.00
C VAL A 687 -30.40 -13.28 -11.37
N ALA A 688 -30.57 -12.32 -10.45
CA ALA A 688 -30.17 -10.93 -10.63
C ALA A 688 -28.64 -10.69 -10.70
N GLU A 689 -27.80 -11.69 -10.47
CA GLU A 689 -26.35 -11.69 -10.74
C GLU A 689 -26.03 -12.03 -12.21
N ASN A 690 -26.88 -12.81 -12.87
CA ASN A 690 -26.60 -13.43 -14.16
C ASN A 690 -27.42 -12.84 -15.34
N THR A 691 -28.63 -12.37 -15.08
CA THR A 691 -29.55 -11.77 -16.07
C THR A 691 -29.25 -10.30 -16.39
N ASP A 692 -30.09 -9.70 -17.24
CA ASP A 692 -30.14 -8.26 -17.55
C ASP A 692 -28.80 -7.68 -18.08
N GLY A 693 -28.02 -8.52 -18.77
CA GLY A 693 -26.74 -8.15 -19.37
C GLY A 693 -25.57 -8.01 -18.39
N LYS A 694 -25.74 -8.37 -17.11
CA LYS A 694 -24.67 -8.32 -16.09
C LYS A 694 -23.59 -9.38 -16.37
N ARG A 695 -23.99 -10.63 -16.61
CA ARG A 695 -23.08 -11.67 -17.14
C ARG A 695 -23.13 -11.64 -18.67
N ARG A 696 -21.94 -11.56 -19.29
CA ARG A 696 -21.78 -11.36 -20.75
C ARG A 696 -21.54 -12.66 -21.54
N GLU A 697 -21.52 -13.80 -20.86
CA GLU A 697 -21.35 -15.12 -21.46
C GLU A 697 -22.54 -15.50 -22.33
N PHE A 698 -22.30 -16.35 -23.34
CA PHE A 698 -23.29 -16.68 -24.37
C PHE A 698 -24.61 -17.22 -23.80
N TRP A 699 -24.53 -18.10 -22.78
CA TRP A 699 -25.69 -18.70 -22.12
C TRP A 699 -26.58 -17.68 -21.38
N ALA A 700 -25.97 -16.63 -20.80
CA ALA A 700 -26.67 -15.65 -19.97
C ALA A 700 -27.13 -14.41 -20.76
N ARG A 701 -26.40 -14.05 -21.83
CA ARG A 701 -26.48 -12.76 -22.54
C ARG A 701 -27.89 -12.32 -22.95
N ASN A 702 -28.77 -13.25 -23.27
CA ASN A 702 -30.12 -12.98 -23.77
C ASN A 702 -31.24 -13.28 -22.73
N THR A 703 -30.90 -13.39 -21.44
CA THR A 703 -31.85 -13.68 -20.36
C THR A 703 -32.15 -12.45 -19.50
N PHE A 704 -33.42 -12.26 -19.15
CA PHE A 704 -33.91 -11.16 -18.31
C PHE A 704 -34.40 -11.69 -16.95
N THR A 705 -34.33 -10.88 -15.91
CA THR A 705 -34.80 -11.23 -14.54
C THR A 705 -36.28 -11.64 -14.48
N LYS A 706 -37.07 -11.18 -15.46
CA LYS A 706 -38.50 -11.49 -15.62
C LYS A 706 -38.81 -12.83 -16.31
N ASP A 707 -37.81 -13.49 -16.89
CA ASP A 707 -38.01 -14.78 -17.59
C ASP A 707 -38.01 -15.96 -16.59
N PHE A 708 -37.94 -15.66 -15.29
CA PHE A 708 -37.82 -16.60 -14.17
C PHE A 708 -38.71 -16.18 -13.01
N GLU A 709 -39.20 -17.18 -12.27
CA GLU A 709 -40.02 -17.01 -11.08
C GLU A 709 -39.50 -17.85 -9.91
N LEU A 710 -39.89 -17.46 -8.70
CA LEU A 710 -39.68 -18.23 -7.48
C LEU A 710 -40.87 -19.16 -7.24
N LEU A 711 -40.59 -20.41 -6.88
CA LEU A 711 -41.59 -21.39 -6.46
C LEU A 711 -41.77 -21.31 -4.95
N CYS A 712 -42.99 -21.01 -4.49
CA CYS A 712 -43.22 -20.61 -3.10
C CYS A 712 -43.75 -21.74 -2.20
N PRO A 713 -43.44 -21.71 -0.89
CA PRO A 713 -43.99 -22.61 0.15
C PRO A 713 -45.51 -22.78 0.17
N ASP A 714 -46.27 -21.78 -0.28
CA ASP A 714 -47.73 -21.75 -0.32
C ASP A 714 -48.32 -22.35 -1.62
N GLY A 715 -47.46 -22.87 -2.52
CA GLY A 715 -47.85 -23.35 -3.84
C GLY A 715 -48.03 -22.23 -4.88
N THR A 716 -47.81 -20.96 -4.51
CA THR A 716 -47.81 -19.86 -5.47
C THR A 716 -46.47 -19.74 -6.21
N ARG A 717 -46.47 -18.93 -7.26
CA ARG A 717 -45.27 -18.48 -7.98
C ARG A 717 -45.19 -16.96 -7.90
N ARG A 718 -43.99 -16.41 -7.80
CA ARG A 718 -43.77 -14.96 -7.61
C ARG A 718 -42.53 -14.45 -8.33
N PRO A 719 -42.46 -13.14 -8.67
CA PRO A 719 -41.26 -12.53 -9.22
C PRO A 719 -40.03 -12.73 -8.32
N THR A 720 -38.87 -12.86 -8.95
CA THR A 720 -37.55 -13.07 -8.32
C THR A 720 -37.13 -12.03 -7.28
N MET A 721 -37.82 -10.88 -7.23
CA MET A 721 -37.60 -9.82 -6.25
C MET A 721 -38.42 -9.97 -4.95
N ASP A 722 -39.46 -10.83 -4.90
CA ASP A 722 -40.26 -11.09 -3.68
C ASP A 722 -39.71 -12.25 -2.83
N TYR A 723 -38.39 -12.43 -2.85
CA TYR A 723 -37.69 -13.52 -2.15
C TYR A 723 -37.88 -13.48 -0.63
N GLU A 724 -38.14 -12.32 -0.03
CA GLU A 724 -38.39 -12.21 1.42
C GLU A 724 -39.69 -12.93 1.84
N ASN A 725 -40.70 -12.93 0.97
CA ASN A 725 -41.97 -13.64 1.19
C ASN A 725 -42.01 -15.02 0.51
N CYS A 726 -41.15 -15.27 -0.47
CA CYS A 726 -41.07 -16.53 -1.22
C CYS A 726 -39.65 -17.14 -1.15
N ASN A 727 -39.38 -17.87 -0.07
CA ASN A 727 -38.11 -18.60 0.15
C ASN A 727 -38.33 -19.91 0.93
N LEU A 728 -37.34 -20.79 0.87
CA LEU A 728 -37.30 -22.06 1.62
C LEU A 728 -36.68 -21.92 3.02
N GLY A 729 -36.16 -20.73 3.34
CA GLY A 729 -35.47 -20.39 4.58
C GLY A 729 -34.36 -19.37 4.38
N LYS A 730 -33.92 -18.78 5.50
CA LYS A 730 -32.76 -17.89 5.60
C LYS A 730 -31.58 -18.64 6.23
N VAL A 731 -30.36 -18.43 5.72
CA VAL A 731 -29.14 -19.12 6.17
C VAL A 731 -27.94 -18.17 6.19
N ALA A 732 -26.97 -18.46 7.06
CA ALA A 732 -25.70 -17.75 7.11
C ALA A 732 -24.94 -17.85 5.76
N ALA A 733 -24.18 -16.81 5.43
CA ALA A 733 -23.33 -16.74 4.25
C ALA A 733 -22.11 -17.67 4.36
N ASN A 734 -21.34 -17.77 3.28
CA ASN A 734 -20.09 -18.52 3.27
C ASN A 734 -19.10 -17.90 4.26
N ALA A 735 -18.28 -18.73 4.90
CA ALA A 735 -17.31 -18.28 5.87
C ALA A 735 -15.89 -18.71 5.52
N VAL A 736 -14.92 -17.85 5.84
CA VAL A 736 -13.51 -18.26 5.94
C VAL A 736 -13.36 -19.01 7.26
N VAL A 737 -12.92 -20.26 7.19
CA VAL A 737 -12.68 -21.12 8.36
C VAL A 737 -11.18 -21.33 8.60
N THR A 738 -10.83 -21.59 9.86
CA THR A 738 -9.46 -21.95 10.29
C THR A 738 -9.50 -22.96 11.43
N ARG A 739 -8.33 -23.40 11.92
CA ARG A 739 -8.21 -24.38 13.00
C ARG A 739 -8.76 -23.82 14.32
N GLY A 740 -9.68 -24.54 14.94
CA GLY A 740 -10.23 -24.26 16.26
C GLY A 740 -9.90 -25.40 17.23
N GLY A 741 -10.75 -25.54 18.26
CA GLY A 741 -10.57 -26.51 19.33
C GLY A 741 -9.39 -26.20 20.26
N TYR A 742 -9.34 -26.88 21.40
CA TYR A 742 -8.42 -26.58 22.51
C TYR A 742 -6.93 -26.57 22.13
N TYR A 743 -6.51 -27.47 21.22
CA TYR A 743 -5.12 -27.60 20.77
C TYR A 743 -4.81 -26.84 19.46
N GLY A 744 -5.82 -26.29 18.79
CA GLY A 744 -5.69 -25.70 17.45
C GLY A 744 -5.96 -24.21 17.38
N TYR A 745 -6.70 -23.65 18.35
CA TYR A 745 -7.02 -22.22 18.42
C TYR A 745 -5.78 -21.39 18.77
N ASN A 746 -5.50 -20.35 17.97
CA ASN A 746 -4.45 -19.37 18.24
C ASN A 746 -4.93 -17.98 17.84
N GLU A 747 -5.27 -17.15 18.84
CA GLU A 747 -5.81 -15.81 18.63
C GLU A 747 -4.88 -14.92 17.81
N THR A 748 -3.56 -14.97 18.04
CA THR A 748 -2.58 -14.18 17.29
C THR A 748 -2.53 -14.58 15.81
N GLN A 749 -2.71 -15.86 15.49
CA GLN A 749 -2.85 -16.32 14.09
C GLN A 749 -4.17 -15.86 13.49
N ILE A 750 -5.29 -16.06 14.18
CA ILE A 750 -6.62 -15.69 13.68
C ILE A 750 -6.70 -14.18 13.43
N ASN A 751 -6.21 -13.35 14.35
CA ASN A 751 -6.20 -11.89 14.20
C ASN A 751 -5.26 -11.43 13.06
N ALA A 752 -4.11 -12.09 12.86
CA ALA A 752 -3.25 -11.80 11.71
C ALA A 752 -3.90 -12.19 10.37
N TYR A 753 -4.65 -13.31 10.33
CA TYR A 753 -5.42 -13.73 9.15
C TYR A 753 -6.61 -12.80 8.88
N ILE A 754 -7.30 -12.33 9.92
CA ILE A 754 -8.33 -11.27 9.83
C ILE A 754 -7.74 -10.04 9.17
N ASN A 755 -6.68 -9.47 9.74
CA ASN A 755 -6.09 -8.24 9.23
C ASN A 755 -5.67 -8.41 7.76
N LEU A 756 -5.04 -9.53 7.39
CA LEU A 756 -4.66 -9.79 6.00
C LEU A 756 -5.85 -9.75 5.03
N PHE A 757 -6.99 -10.38 5.35
CA PHE A 757 -8.18 -10.33 4.50
C PHE A 757 -8.89 -8.96 4.52
N ILE A 758 -8.93 -8.28 5.67
CA ILE A 758 -9.54 -6.95 5.79
C ILE A 758 -8.73 -5.88 5.04
N TYR A 759 -7.39 -5.92 5.09
CA TYR A 759 -6.55 -5.08 4.22
C TYR A 759 -6.61 -5.51 2.75
N ALA A 760 -6.69 -6.81 2.46
CA ALA A 760 -6.84 -7.30 1.08
C ALA A 760 -8.07 -6.68 0.41
N GLN A 761 -9.23 -6.68 1.07
CA GLN A 761 -10.44 -6.10 0.47
C GLN A 761 -10.38 -4.57 0.31
N GLN A 762 -9.65 -3.86 1.16
CA GLN A 762 -9.50 -2.41 1.03
C GLN A 762 -8.73 -2.02 -0.25
N PHE A 763 -7.77 -2.83 -0.69
CA PHE A 763 -7.05 -2.63 -1.95
C PHE A 763 -7.73 -3.32 -3.15
N TYR A 764 -8.33 -4.49 -2.94
CA TYR A 764 -8.68 -5.45 -4.00
C TYR A 764 -10.13 -5.98 -3.93
N GLY A 765 -10.98 -5.46 -3.05
CA GLY A 765 -12.41 -5.80 -2.93
C GLY A 765 -13.29 -5.27 -4.08
N ARG A 766 -12.70 -5.00 -5.25
CA ARG A 766 -13.40 -4.56 -6.46
C ARG A 766 -14.15 -5.74 -7.08
N LYS A 767 -15.28 -5.43 -7.72
CA LYS A 767 -16.11 -6.38 -8.50
C LYS A 767 -15.86 -6.33 -10.00
N GLU A 768 -15.20 -5.29 -10.48
CA GLU A 768 -14.95 -5.07 -11.90
C GLU A 768 -13.63 -5.69 -12.34
N GLN A 769 -13.53 -5.97 -13.64
CA GLN A 769 -12.29 -6.42 -14.28
C GLN A 769 -11.34 -5.22 -14.46
N ASP A 770 -10.18 -5.31 -13.83
CA ASP A 770 -9.06 -4.39 -14.01
C ASP A 770 -7.90 -5.22 -14.60
N GLU A 771 -7.49 -4.93 -15.84
CA GLU A 771 -6.44 -5.71 -16.53
C GLU A 771 -5.06 -5.55 -15.89
N PHE A 772 -4.88 -4.53 -15.05
CA PHE A 772 -3.61 -4.19 -14.39
C PHE A 772 -3.62 -4.47 -12.88
N SER A 773 -4.72 -5.00 -12.34
CA SER A 773 -4.90 -5.25 -10.90
C SER A 773 -5.54 -6.60 -10.61
N PHE A 774 -5.73 -6.89 -9.32
CA PHE A 774 -6.39 -8.09 -8.83
C PHE A 774 -7.73 -7.72 -8.18
N SER A 775 -8.79 -8.47 -8.50
CA SER A 775 -10.13 -8.29 -7.92
C SER A 775 -10.52 -9.56 -7.15
N MET A 776 -10.82 -9.41 -5.85
CA MET A 776 -11.19 -10.53 -4.97
C MET A 776 -12.56 -11.11 -5.33
N TYR A 777 -13.55 -10.24 -5.51
CA TYR A 777 -14.97 -10.60 -5.73
C TYR A 777 -15.32 -10.59 -7.22
N TYR A 778 -14.38 -11.04 -8.05
CA TYR A 778 -14.54 -11.22 -9.49
C TYR A 778 -13.87 -12.51 -9.93
N SER A 779 -14.49 -13.22 -10.88
CA SER A 779 -14.00 -14.46 -11.46
C SER A 779 -13.97 -14.33 -12.98
N ALA A 780 -12.87 -14.75 -13.60
CA ALA A 780 -12.69 -14.64 -15.04
C ALA A 780 -13.46 -15.74 -15.76
N SER A 781 -14.26 -15.34 -16.75
CA SER A 781 -14.98 -16.23 -17.68
C SER A 781 -14.02 -17.29 -18.28
N PRO A 782 -14.43 -18.57 -18.39
CA PRO A 782 -15.78 -19.11 -18.17
C PRO A 782 -16.12 -19.44 -16.70
N TYR A 783 -15.26 -19.11 -15.75
CA TYR A 783 -15.44 -19.47 -14.34
C TYR A 783 -16.23 -18.42 -13.57
N SER A 784 -16.78 -18.84 -12.43
CA SER A 784 -17.58 -18.02 -11.51
C SER A 784 -17.24 -18.39 -10.06
N ASP A 785 -17.51 -17.46 -9.13
CA ASP A 785 -17.52 -17.72 -7.69
C ASP A 785 -16.24 -18.37 -7.10
N LEU A 786 -15.07 -18.10 -7.71
CA LEU A 786 -13.79 -18.72 -7.35
C LEU A 786 -13.23 -18.16 -6.02
N ILE A 787 -13.00 -19.02 -5.01
CA ILE A 787 -12.58 -18.67 -3.63
C ILE A 787 -13.63 -17.87 -2.86
N PHE A 788 -14.13 -16.79 -3.43
CA PHE A 788 -15.17 -15.91 -2.91
C PHE A 788 -16.26 -15.79 -3.97
N GLN A 789 -17.51 -15.59 -3.54
CA GLN A 789 -18.61 -15.33 -4.46
C GLN A 789 -18.39 -14.02 -5.23
N ASP A 790 -18.75 -14.00 -6.51
CA ASP A 790 -18.73 -12.75 -7.31
C ASP A 790 -19.78 -11.75 -6.75
N ALA A 791 -20.76 -12.27 -6.02
CA ALA A 791 -21.77 -11.54 -5.26
C ALA A 791 -21.22 -10.72 -4.08
N THR A 792 -20.09 -11.11 -3.47
CA THR A 792 -19.61 -10.55 -2.20
C THR A 792 -19.31 -9.05 -2.30
N GLN A 793 -19.95 -8.27 -1.43
CA GLN A 793 -19.76 -6.82 -1.34
C GLN A 793 -18.61 -6.48 -0.37
N GLN A 794 -18.51 -7.23 0.73
CA GLN A 794 -17.47 -7.09 1.75
C GLN A 794 -17.31 -8.40 2.53
N LEU A 795 -16.16 -8.54 3.18
CA LEU A 795 -15.88 -9.52 4.22
C LEU A 795 -16.02 -8.85 5.60
N ILE A 796 -16.76 -9.47 6.51
CA ILE A 796 -16.90 -8.99 7.89
C ILE A 796 -16.30 -9.98 8.90
N VAL A 797 -15.73 -9.44 9.98
CA VAL A 797 -15.14 -10.26 11.06
C VAL A 797 -16.25 -10.89 11.89
N ILE A 798 -16.15 -12.20 12.14
CA ILE A 798 -17.04 -12.90 13.07
C ILE A 798 -16.52 -12.70 14.50
N PRO A 799 -17.32 -12.12 15.42
CA PRO A 799 -16.94 -11.96 16.82
C PRO A 799 -16.62 -13.31 17.51
N PRO A 800 -15.67 -13.38 18.46
CA PRO A 800 -15.24 -14.64 19.08
C PRO A 800 -16.38 -15.53 19.60
N GLU A 801 -17.40 -14.94 20.21
CA GLU A 801 -18.58 -15.61 20.76
C GLU A 801 -19.52 -16.20 19.70
N LYS A 802 -19.33 -15.87 18.42
CA LYS A 802 -20.05 -16.44 17.27
C LYS A 802 -19.20 -17.38 16.41
N ARG A 803 -17.95 -17.69 16.81
CA ARG A 803 -17.05 -18.57 16.04
C ARG A 803 -17.30 -20.07 16.23
N GLU A 804 -18.20 -20.49 17.13
CA GLU A 804 -18.65 -21.88 17.13
C GLU A 804 -19.58 -22.13 15.93
N TYR A 805 -19.34 -23.20 15.17
CA TYR A 805 -20.15 -23.53 13.99
C TYR A 805 -21.66 -23.65 14.29
N SER A 806 -22.03 -24.13 15.49
CA SER A 806 -23.43 -24.28 15.89
C SER A 806 -24.12 -22.92 16.08
N THR A 807 -23.41 -21.97 16.69
CA THR A 807 -23.84 -20.58 16.92
C THR A 807 -23.83 -19.76 15.63
N TYR A 808 -22.85 -19.96 14.75
CA TYR A 808 -22.77 -19.29 13.45
C TYR A 808 -23.94 -19.65 12.53
N LEU A 809 -24.28 -20.95 12.46
CA LEU A 809 -25.29 -21.48 11.53
C LEU A 809 -26.72 -21.41 12.08
N GLY A 810 -26.88 -21.32 13.40
CA GLY A 810 -28.18 -21.22 14.06
C GLY A 810 -28.97 -22.54 14.14
N PRO A 811 -29.99 -22.59 15.01
CA PRO A 811 -30.70 -23.83 15.34
C PRO A 811 -31.49 -24.43 14.17
N ASP A 812 -31.96 -23.61 13.23
CA ASP A 812 -32.80 -24.07 12.13
C ASP A 812 -32.00 -24.71 10.99
N PHE A 813 -30.79 -24.23 10.71
CA PHE A 813 -29.86 -24.95 9.84
C PHE A 813 -29.48 -26.31 10.45
N LEU A 814 -29.17 -26.33 11.76
CA LEU A 814 -28.87 -27.56 12.49
C LEU A 814 -30.05 -28.55 12.50
N ARG A 815 -31.29 -28.05 12.44
CA ARG A 815 -32.51 -28.85 12.30
C ARG A 815 -32.62 -29.42 10.87
N ALA A 816 -32.49 -28.58 9.85
CA ALA A 816 -32.55 -28.99 8.45
C ALA A 816 -31.50 -30.06 8.12
N ARG A 817 -30.25 -29.87 8.58
CA ARG A 817 -29.14 -30.80 8.35
C ARG A 817 -29.42 -32.20 8.93
N ARG A 818 -30.10 -32.32 10.08
CA ARG A 818 -30.50 -33.61 10.68
C ARG A 818 -31.58 -34.36 9.89
N ILE A 819 -32.34 -33.67 9.04
CA ILE A 819 -33.39 -34.29 8.22
C ILE A 819 -32.79 -34.92 6.95
N VAL A 820 -31.63 -34.42 6.50
CA VAL A 820 -31.04 -34.80 5.20
C VAL A 820 -29.73 -35.59 5.28
N ASP A 821 -29.12 -35.72 6.47
CA ASP A 821 -27.87 -36.45 6.68
C ASP A 821 -27.92 -37.27 7.97
N CYS A 822 -27.85 -38.59 7.86
CA CYS A 822 -27.84 -39.51 9.01
C CYS A 822 -26.61 -39.36 9.94
N ASN A 823 -25.55 -38.70 9.49
CA ASN A 823 -24.36 -38.41 10.30
C ASN A 823 -24.51 -37.12 11.11
N ALA A 824 -25.56 -36.32 10.88
CA ALA A 824 -25.74 -35.03 11.53
C ALA A 824 -26.21 -35.19 12.99
N GLY A 825 -25.41 -34.70 13.93
CA GLY A 825 -25.64 -34.88 15.37
C GLY A 825 -25.08 -36.18 15.93
N ALA A 826 -24.51 -37.06 15.10
CA ALA A 826 -23.62 -38.11 15.57
C ALA A 826 -22.30 -37.47 16.00
N SER A 827 -22.18 -37.12 17.28
CA SER A 827 -20.89 -36.90 17.92
C SER A 827 -19.98 -38.09 17.61
N ALA A 828 -18.71 -37.86 17.28
CA ALA A 828 -17.76 -38.93 17.07
C ALA A 828 -17.56 -39.71 18.37
N LEU A 829 -18.34 -40.80 18.54
CA LEU A 829 -18.24 -41.73 19.66
C LEU A 829 -16.95 -42.54 19.52
N SER A 830 -15.86 -41.91 19.93
CA SER A 830 -14.59 -42.54 20.23
C SER A 830 -14.76 -43.43 21.47
N TYR A 831 -15.47 -44.56 21.29
CA TYR A 831 -15.56 -45.63 22.28
C TYR A 831 -14.16 -45.93 22.80
N PRO A 832 -13.87 -45.65 24.09
CA PRO A 832 -12.53 -45.89 24.60
C PRO A 832 -12.30 -47.40 24.58
N LEU A 833 -11.32 -47.86 23.81
CA LEU A 833 -10.85 -49.25 23.85
C LEU A 833 -10.52 -49.67 25.29
N PHE A 834 -10.07 -48.72 26.11
CA PHE A 834 -9.88 -48.90 27.54
C PHE A 834 -11.19 -49.21 28.31
N ALA A 835 -12.31 -48.56 27.98
CA ALA A 835 -13.59 -48.80 28.64
C ALA A 835 -14.19 -50.16 28.28
N THR A 836 -14.09 -50.60 27.02
CA THR A 836 -14.51 -51.95 26.63
C THR A 836 -13.60 -53.03 27.24
N ILE A 837 -12.27 -52.82 27.26
CA ILE A 837 -11.33 -53.72 27.95
C ILE A 837 -11.61 -53.78 29.45
N VAL A 838 -11.86 -52.66 30.13
CA VAL A 838 -12.20 -52.63 31.57
C VAL A 838 -13.53 -53.33 31.84
N MET A 839 -14.55 -53.15 31.01
CA MET A 839 -15.83 -53.87 31.16
C MET A 839 -15.66 -55.38 30.96
N ILE A 840 -14.88 -55.81 29.96
CA ILE A 840 -14.57 -57.24 29.75
C ILE A 840 -13.75 -57.81 30.92
N ALA A 841 -12.78 -57.05 31.44
CA ALA A 841 -12.00 -57.46 32.61
C ALA A 841 -12.88 -57.58 33.87
N PHE A 842 -13.83 -56.66 34.07
CA PHE A 842 -14.81 -56.74 35.16
C PHE A 842 -15.71 -57.98 35.04
N THR A 843 -16.25 -58.27 33.86
CA THR A 843 -17.09 -59.48 33.68
C THR A 843 -16.31 -60.78 33.84
N PHE A 844 -15.01 -60.81 33.53
CA PHE A 844 -14.15 -61.96 33.83
C PHE A 844 -13.72 -62.05 35.30
N ALA A 845 -13.56 -60.92 36.01
CA ALA A 845 -13.14 -60.89 37.41
C ALA A 845 -14.28 -61.20 38.40
N PHE A 846 -15.52 -60.84 38.06
CA PHE A 846 -16.72 -61.03 38.90
C PHE A 846 -17.71 -62.06 38.33
N GLY A 847 -17.33 -62.79 37.27
CA GLY A 847 -18.15 -63.82 36.60
C GLY A 847 -17.79 -65.25 37.00
N ARG A 848 -17.54 -65.52 38.29
CA ARG A 848 -17.26 -66.85 38.86
C ARG A 848 -17.85 -67.01 40.25
#